data_AF-A0AAW2JPG0-F1
#
_entry.id   AF-A0AAW2JPG0-F1
#
_cell.length_a   1.000
_cell.length_b   1.000
_cell.length_c   1.000
_cell.angle_alpha   90.00
_cell.angle_beta   90.00
_cell.angle_gamma   90.00
#
_symmetry.space_group_name_H-M   'P 1'
#
loop_
_entity.id
_entity.type
_entity.pdbx_description
1 polymer ?
#
loop_
_entity_poly.entity_id
_entity_poly.type
_entity_poly.pdbx_seq_one_letter_code
_entity_poly.pdbx_strand_id
1 'polypeptide(L)'
;MLQSNIVSTRVLAIRVLADLSGKVLGREDIVSGGNGPALASQVISFVLDQILLLVTPEVDIHQPDFSVELEVKSLLYILFNLVEKHSYLHCLVLSNICLFIDKLIRMIDKVMDTGKTGLSNHEVTEFGSHGKLVVESKLMLCVLKIVVVCLQNLEQTDAETSQVLDELKRRAENVCQCHSFNSYISMSYCLLLHLHSAFICMWRTAEELMSHHRNSSLFSLDSILQLDIFGLDCAKKMLGRNSYWCSYKAGRNAACQGAWSTAAFIFEQLKGVVHSASCSCWLKSLVQFSTAEKNIQLFAFPEQGTSIAHSEGNSDVTVGIVLTGNYYNYMEILLRACDALRSAEEILAASGIGHMFSFQRWFLALRAKALETVVDVMKLLDTISFTQDGTGSGGQLDRRILLPGAISQTLGPLIHSSMEVSCRMTKLARELDFLLASFMGMDRQSVTSVSALALSCSLVAFTTGFAFLVPNLHSSENYRISKSHNSVEPFHALLIEDLVGRLRHKDRETRKNLLVLLKSFGNNKGCFLPRFQNRVSYASYEAIVLHKLCEYSVGEIFRLQNDANRVQLCDDAASQILYNVLQLLLGTISRLMLIPFRTPHHFFRAHYTFRPAVSSELFMTNEDGQIIDRSSIVSGFHLSLSLCLQLKNMPASLPGQLKKVYCILMCKPHSHITGTGDSTGQAQFRRQDHKIDDMMDLNEKLLRHVIGAVERHRLHSRGQPHDSTMVTEYVCFELNQRGQGFSTCLLDVASLPVGSYRIKWHSGCMDSGGSYWSLLPVNDGPLFNVHDGTTVR
;
A
#
# COMPACT_ATOMS: atom_id res chain seq x y z
N MET A 1 -36.56 -16.30 23.51
CA MET A 1 -37.74 -16.13 22.64
C MET A 1 -37.25 -15.84 21.23
N LEU A 2 -37.54 -16.74 20.29
CA LEU A 2 -37.20 -16.61 18.87
C LEU A 2 -38.19 -15.64 18.20
N GLN A 3 -37.72 -14.48 17.74
CA GLN A 3 -38.45 -13.69 16.75
C GLN A 3 -37.95 -14.07 15.37
N SER A 4 -38.83 -14.70 14.60
CA SER A 4 -38.65 -15.02 13.18
C SER A 4 -38.44 -13.75 12.36
N ASN A 5 -37.32 -13.66 11.65
CA ASN A 5 -37.08 -12.70 10.55
C ASN A 5 -38.05 -13.00 9.40
N ILE A 6 -39.27 -12.47 9.45
CA ILE A 6 -40.18 -12.48 8.30
C ILE A 6 -39.69 -11.37 7.38
N VAL A 7 -38.92 -11.72 6.35
CA VAL A 7 -38.55 -10.80 5.27
C VAL A 7 -39.85 -10.36 4.59
N SER A 8 -40.12 -9.05 4.58
CA SER A 8 -41.27 -8.45 3.88
C SER A 8 -41.37 -9.00 2.45
N THR A 9 -42.56 -9.44 2.03
CA THR A 9 -42.84 -9.96 0.68
C THR A 9 -42.36 -8.99 -0.42
N ARG A 10 -42.40 -7.68 -0.12
CA ARG A 10 -41.89 -6.59 -0.97
C ARG A 10 -40.38 -6.69 -1.18
N VAL A 11 -39.59 -6.87 -0.11
CA VAL A 11 -38.13 -7.05 -0.19
C VAL A 11 -37.77 -8.33 -0.95
N LEU A 12 -38.53 -9.41 -0.74
CA LEU A 12 -38.32 -10.67 -1.45
C LEU A 12 -38.55 -10.52 -2.97
N ALA A 13 -39.63 -9.84 -3.38
CA ALA A 13 -39.92 -9.58 -4.79
C ALA A 13 -38.84 -8.71 -5.45
N ILE A 14 -38.39 -7.67 -4.76
CA ILE A 14 -37.30 -6.80 -5.21
C ILE A 14 -35.99 -7.58 -5.36
N ARG A 15 -35.68 -8.46 -4.41
CA ARG A 15 -34.50 -9.32 -4.48
C ARG A 15 -34.53 -10.23 -5.71
N VAL A 16 -35.69 -10.84 -5.99
CA VAL A 16 -35.87 -11.68 -7.19
C VAL A 16 -35.67 -10.86 -8.46
N LEU A 17 -36.21 -9.64 -8.53
CA LEU A 17 -36.00 -8.73 -9.68
C LEU A 17 -34.52 -8.36 -9.86
N ALA A 18 -33.81 -8.05 -8.78
CA ALA A 18 -32.37 -7.75 -8.82
C ALA A 18 -31.54 -8.97 -9.25
N ASP A 19 -31.86 -10.17 -8.75
CA ASP A 19 -31.18 -11.41 -9.15
C ASP A 19 -31.46 -11.77 -10.61
N LEU A 20 -32.68 -11.54 -11.11
CA LEU A 20 -33.03 -11.71 -12.52
C LEU A 20 -32.28 -10.70 -13.40
N SER A 21 -32.24 -9.43 -13.00
CA SER A 21 -31.47 -8.39 -13.69
C SER A 21 -29.99 -8.78 -13.78
N GLY A 22 -29.36 -9.18 -12.67
CA GLY A 22 -27.97 -9.65 -12.66
C GLY A 22 -27.70 -10.88 -13.54
N LYS A 23 -28.66 -11.80 -13.66
CA LYS A 23 -28.54 -12.96 -14.56
C LYS A 23 -28.64 -12.59 -16.04
N VAL A 24 -29.51 -11.66 -16.41
CA VAL A 24 -29.64 -11.15 -17.80
C VAL A 24 -28.36 -10.41 -18.19
N LEU A 25 -27.83 -9.64 -17.26
CA LEU A 25 -26.56 -8.92 -17.32
C LEU A 25 -25.31 -9.80 -17.47
N GLY A 26 -25.38 -11.07 -17.03
CA GLY A 26 -24.26 -12.03 -17.09
C GLY A 26 -24.23 -12.90 -18.35
N ARG A 27 -25.19 -12.79 -19.28
CA ARG A 27 -25.22 -13.56 -20.54
C ARG A 27 -24.76 -12.70 -21.71
N GLU A 28 -23.55 -12.93 -22.21
CA GLU A 28 -22.98 -12.23 -23.37
C GLU A 28 -23.88 -12.33 -24.63
N ASP A 29 -24.62 -13.44 -24.79
CA ASP A 29 -25.50 -13.72 -25.94
C ASP A 29 -26.71 -12.78 -26.07
N ILE A 30 -27.11 -12.08 -24.99
CA ILE A 30 -28.29 -11.18 -24.94
C ILE A 30 -27.87 -9.69 -24.95
N VAL A 31 -26.59 -9.40 -24.73
CA VAL A 31 -26.05 -8.03 -24.58
C VAL A 31 -26.03 -7.25 -25.90
N SER A 32 -26.11 -7.91 -27.06
CA SER A 32 -26.16 -7.21 -28.36
C SER A 32 -27.44 -6.40 -28.61
N GLY A 33 -28.45 -6.49 -27.72
CA GLY A 33 -29.74 -5.81 -27.85
C GLY A 33 -29.98 -4.63 -26.90
N GLY A 34 -29.00 -4.19 -26.08
CA GLY A 34 -29.13 -2.99 -25.22
C GLY A 34 -30.09 -3.08 -24.03
N ASN A 35 -30.85 -4.18 -23.86
CA ASN A 35 -31.91 -4.30 -22.85
C ASN A 35 -31.41 -4.58 -21.41
N GLY A 36 -30.20 -5.12 -21.23
CA GLY A 36 -29.65 -5.49 -19.92
C GLY A 36 -29.37 -4.28 -18.99
N PRO A 37 -28.57 -3.29 -19.42
CA PRO A 37 -28.29 -2.08 -18.64
C PRO A 37 -29.55 -1.25 -18.35
N ALA A 38 -30.50 -1.20 -19.28
CA ALA A 38 -31.78 -0.52 -19.09
C ALA A 38 -32.62 -1.16 -17.97
N LEU A 39 -32.70 -2.50 -17.94
CA LEU A 39 -33.38 -3.23 -16.86
C LEU A 39 -32.68 -3.02 -15.51
N ALA A 40 -31.36 -3.03 -15.48
CA ALA A 40 -30.59 -2.77 -14.27
C ALA A 40 -30.85 -1.36 -13.74
N SER A 41 -30.85 -0.35 -14.62
CA SER A 41 -31.20 1.04 -14.28
C SER A 41 -32.59 1.14 -13.65
N GLN A 42 -33.60 0.50 -14.26
CA GLN A 42 -34.97 0.50 -13.74
C GLN A 42 -35.05 -0.16 -12.36
N VAL A 43 -34.36 -1.29 -12.15
CA VAL A 43 -34.32 -1.95 -10.84
C VAL A 43 -33.62 -1.07 -9.81
N ILE A 44 -32.48 -0.45 -10.15
CA ILE A 44 -31.75 0.45 -9.25
C ILE A 44 -32.63 1.64 -8.83
N SER A 45 -33.21 2.33 -9.80
CA SER A 45 -34.10 3.48 -9.54
C SER A 45 -35.33 3.07 -8.73
N PHE A 46 -35.93 1.92 -9.06
CA PHE A 46 -37.05 1.37 -8.29
C PHE A 46 -36.66 1.18 -6.82
N VAL A 47 -35.53 0.53 -6.53
CA VAL A 47 -35.08 0.32 -5.15
C VAL A 47 -34.89 1.65 -4.42
N LEU A 48 -34.25 2.64 -5.06
CA LEU A 48 -34.02 3.96 -4.47
C LEU A 48 -35.34 4.72 -4.22
N ASP A 49 -36.30 4.66 -5.14
CA ASP A 49 -37.62 5.27 -4.95
C ASP A 49 -38.42 4.57 -3.84
N GLN A 50 -38.31 3.25 -3.70
CA GLN A 50 -38.92 2.52 -2.58
C GLN A 50 -38.32 2.94 -1.23
N ILE A 51 -37.00 3.15 -1.16
CA ILE A 51 -36.34 3.68 0.03
C ILE A 51 -36.82 5.10 0.34
N LEU A 52 -36.96 5.95 -0.68
CA LEU A 52 -37.46 7.31 -0.52
C LEU A 52 -38.89 7.33 0.05
N LEU A 53 -39.78 6.47 -0.48
CA LEU A 53 -41.15 6.32 0.02
C LEU A 53 -41.20 5.89 1.48
N LEU A 54 -40.32 4.97 1.90
CA LEU A 54 -40.25 4.50 3.29
C LEU A 54 -39.76 5.57 4.28
N VAL A 55 -39.05 6.60 3.80
CA VAL A 55 -38.46 7.66 4.62
C VAL A 55 -39.25 8.97 4.53
N THR A 56 -40.14 9.09 3.53
CA THR A 56 -41.00 10.27 3.36
C THR A 56 -42.08 10.28 4.43
N PRO A 57 -42.30 11.40 5.14
CA PRO A 57 -43.36 11.49 6.14
C PRO A 57 -44.72 11.53 5.46
N GLU A 58 -45.42 10.39 5.40
CA GLU A 58 -46.88 10.41 5.29
C GLU A 58 -47.50 10.61 6.67
N VAL A 59 -48.61 11.34 6.71
CA VAL A 59 -49.26 11.86 7.92
C VAL A 59 -49.87 10.76 8.80
N ASP A 60 -49.83 9.47 8.43
CA ASP A 60 -50.69 8.47 9.10
C ASP A 60 -50.18 7.01 9.07
N ILE A 61 -48.87 6.77 9.25
CA ILE A 61 -48.37 5.38 9.37
C ILE A 61 -47.66 5.17 10.71
N HIS A 62 -48.41 4.61 11.66
CA HIS A 62 -47.89 4.04 12.91
C HIS A 62 -47.10 2.74 12.67
N GLN A 63 -46.03 2.79 11.88
CA GLN A 63 -45.06 1.69 11.82
C GLN A 63 -43.93 1.95 12.83
N PRO A 64 -43.51 0.93 13.61
CA PRO A 64 -42.37 1.08 14.51
C PRO A 64 -41.09 1.35 13.69
N ASP A 65 -40.37 2.43 14.01
CA ASP A 65 -39.14 2.89 13.35
C ASP A 65 -38.14 1.77 13.02
N PHE A 66 -38.09 0.73 13.85
CA PHE A 66 -37.21 -0.43 13.68
C PHE A 66 -37.54 -1.30 12.45
N SER A 67 -38.82 -1.46 12.11
CA SER A 67 -39.24 -2.26 10.94
C SER A 67 -38.85 -1.58 9.64
N VAL A 68 -39.06 -0.26 9.57
CA VAL A 68 -38.66 0.58 8.43
C VAL A 68 -37.14 0.60 8.28
N GLU A 69 -36.39 0.72 9.38
CA GLU A 69 -34.91 0.66 9.36
C GLU A 69 -34.38 -0.68 8.81
N LEU A 70 -35.00 -1.80 9.18
CA LEU A 70 -34.60 -3.13 8.71
C LEU A 70 -34.91 -3.33 7.21
N GLU A 71 -36.06 -2.84 6.75
CA GLU A 71 -36.48 -2.92 5.34
C GLU A 71 -35.57 -2.06 4.46
N VAL A 72 -35.28 -0.83 4.86
CA VAL A 72 -34.32 0.07 4.19
C VAL A 72 -32.92 -0.56 4.11
N LYS A 73 -32.42 -1.16 5.19
CA LYS A 73 -31.13 -1.87 5.18
C LYS A 73 -31.13 -3.04 4.21
N SER A 74 -32.24 -3.79 4.13
CA SER A 74 -32.37 -4.93 3.23
C SER A 74 -32.38 -4.49 1.76
N LEU A 75 -33.05 -3.39 1.43
CA LEU A 75 -33.06 -2.80 0.10
C LEU A 75 -31.68 -2.29 -0.33
N LEU A 76 -30.97 -1.60 0.57
CA LEU A 76 -29.59 -1.14 0.32
C LEU A 76 -28.62 -2.32 0.16
N TYR A 77 -28.83 -3.42 0.88
CA TYR A 77 -28.05 -4.64 0.72
C TYR A 77 -28.27 -5.30 -0.65
N ILE A 78 -29.49 -5.24 -1.20
CA ILE A 78 -29.77 -5.71 -2.57
C ILE A 78 -29.00 -4.88 -3.60
N LEU A 79 -29.03 -3.54 -3.47
CA LEU A 79 -28.23 -2.65 -4.33
C LEU A 79 -26.73 -2.95 -4.22
N PHE A 80 -26.22 -3.09 -3.00
CA PHE A 80 -24.82 -3.41 -2.75
C PHE A 80 -24.39 -4.72 -3.43
N ASN A 81 -25.18 -5.80 -3.30
CA ASN A 81 -24.87 -7.08 -3.94
C ASN A 81 -24.91 -7.03 -5.47
N LEU A 82 -25.79 -6.20 -6.04
CA LEU A 82 -25.88 -6.01 -7.49
C LEU A 82 -24.63 -5.30 -8.02
N VAL A 83 -24.19 -4.24 -7.33
CA VAL A 83 -22.97 -3.47 -7.60
C VAL A 83 -21.73 -4.36 -7.48
N GLU A 84 -21.60 -5.12 -6.39
CA GLU A 84 -20.42 -5.96 -6.13
C GLU A 84 -20.21 -7.04 -7.20
N LYS A 85 -21.29 -7.55 -7.81
CA LYS A 85 -21.22 -8.60 -8.84
C LYS A 85 -20.95 -8.07 -10.25
N HIS A 86 -21.25 -6.81 -10.53
CA HIS A 86 -21.25 -6.27 -11.90
C HIS A 86 -20.56 -4.90 -11.97
N SER A 87 -19.27 -4.89 -12.31
CA SER A 87 -18.43 -3.69 -12.25
C SER A 87 -18.85 -2.55 -13.19
N TYR A 88 -19.51 -2.86 -14.30
CA TYR A 88 -20.01 -1.85 -15.25
C TYR A 88 -21.25 -1.09 -14.74
N LEU A 89 -21.87 -1.51 -13.64
CA LEU A 89 -23.01 -0.78 -13.05
C LEU A 89 -22.58 0.39 -12.16
N HIS A 90 -21.29 0.53 -11.85
CA HIS A 90 -20.80 1.52 -10.88
C HIS A 90 -21.17 2.96 -11.27
N CYS A 91 -20.95 3.36 -12.53
CA CYS A 91 -21.28 4.70 -13.01
C CYS A 91 -22.79 4.97 -12.98
N LEU A 92 -23.59 4.00 -13.45
CA LEU A 92 -25.06 4.08 -13.47
C LEU A 92 -25.65 4.21 -12.04
N VAL A 93 -25.11 3.48 -11.08
CA VAL A 93 -25.55 3.55 -9.68
C VAL A 93 -25.16 4.90 -9.07
N LEU A 94 -23.96 5.41 -9.33
CA LEU A 94 -23.55 6.73 -8.86
C LEU A 94 -24.47 7.85 -9.38
N SER A 95 -24.82 7.81 -10.68
CA SER A 95 -25.76 8.77 -11.29
C SER A 95 -27.12 8.76 -10.58
N ASN A 96 -27.70 7.57 -10.36
CA ASN A 96 -28.98 7.44 -9.66
C ASN A 96 -28.88 7.84 -8.17
N ILE A 97 -27.75 7.58 -7.52
CA ILE A 97 -27.52 8.03 -6.13
C ILE A 97 -27.42 9.56 -6.05
N CYS A 98 -26.79 10.24 -7.02
CA CYS A 98 -26.76 11.70 -7.06
C CYS A 98 -28.17 12.30 -7.06
N LEU A 99 -29.08 11.72 -7.85
CA LEU A 99 -30.50 12.11 -7.87
C LEU A 99 -31.19 11.81 -6.54
N PHE A 100 -30.89 10.66 -5.94
CA PHE A 100 -31.44 10.28 -4.64
C PHE A 100 -30.99 11.22 -3.51
N ILE A 101 -29.71 11.57 -3.44
CA ILE A 101 -29.15 12.51 -2.46
C ILE A 101 -29.84 13.87 -2.58
N ASP A 102 -30.04 14.35 -3.81
CA ASP A 102 -30.74 15.62 -4.06
C ASP A 102 -32.19 15.60 -3.57
N LYS A 103 -32.94 14.54 -3.89
CA LYS A 103 -34.32 14.37 -3.40
C LYS A 103 -34.37 14.34 -1.86
N LEU A 104 -33.40 13.67 -1.23
CA LEU A 104 -33.32 13.52 0.22
C LEU A 104 -32.96 14.84 0.92
N ILE A 105 -32.00 15.61 0.39
CA ILE A 105 -31.65 16.94 0.93
C ILE A 105 -32.86 17.88 0.87
N ARG A 106 -33.53 17.96 -0.29
CA ARG A 106 -34.72 18.81 -0.45
C ARG A 106 -35.86 18.43 0.50
N MET A 107 -35.97 17.13 0.83
CA MET A 107 -36.95 16.65 1.81
C MET A 107 -36.59 17.13 3.22
N ILE A 108 -35.33 17.01 3.63
CA ILE A 108 -34.83 17.45 4.95
C ILE A 108 -35.00 18.96 5.12
N ASP A 109 -34.66 19.76 4.10
CA ASP A 109 -34.77 21.23 4.18
C ASP A 109 -36.23 21.67 4.32
N LYS A 110 -37.18 21.04 3.60
CA LYS A 110 -38.62 21.34 3.69
C LYS A 110 -39.24 21.05 5.07
N VAL A 111 -38.77 20.01 5.75
CA VAL A 111 -39.26 19.64 7.10
C VAL A 111 -38.78 20.65 8.16
N MET A 112 -37.62 21.27 7.95
CA MET A 112 -37.06 22.27 8.88
C MET A 112 -37.70 23.66 8.73
N ASP A 113 -38.09 24.06 7.51
CA ASP A 113 -38.78 25.35 7.27
C ASP A 113 -40.22 25.36 7.81
N THR A 114 -40.91 24.22 7.77
CA THR A 114 -42.26 24.07 8.34
C THR A 114 -42.27 24.06 9.87
N GLY A 115 -41.17 23.65 10.52
CA GLY A 115 -41.00 23.76 11.97
C GLY A 115 -40.82 25.19 12.50
N LYS A 116 -40.44 26.16 11.64
CA LYS A 116 -40.26 27.57 12.02
C LYS A 116 -41.49 28.45 11.79
N THR A 117 -42.51 27.94 11.08
CA THR A 117 -43.71 28.71 10.70
C THR A 117 -44.99 28.33 11.47
N GLY A 118 -44.91 27.37 12.41
CA GLY A 118 -46.01 27.03 13.30
C GLY A 118 -46.06 27.95 14.53
N LEU A 119 -47.07 28.82 14.58
CA LEU A 119 -47.38 29.65 15.75
C LEU A 119 -47.57 28.82 17.03
N SER A 120 -47.12 29.43 18.13
CA SER A 120 -47.50 29.28 19.55
C SER A 120 -48.52 28.20 19.95
N ASN A 121 -48.17 27.53 21.05
CA ASN A 121 -49.05 26.81 21.99
C ASN A 121 -49.59 25.46 21.49
N HIS A 122 -48.75 24.43 21.54
CA HIS A 122 -49.08 23.17 22.22
C HIS A 122 -47.79 22.37 22.41
N GLU A 123 -47.61 21.78 23.60
CA GLU A 123 -46.53 20.86 23.93
C GLU A 123 -46.57 19.64 22.98
N VAL A 124 -45.89 19.74 21.84
CA VAL A 124 -45.60 18.60 20.98
C VAL A 124 -44.32 17.96 21.51
N THR A 125 -44.49 16.79 22.11
CA THR A 125 -43.46 15.83 22.54
C THR A 125 -42.19 15.87 21.68
N GLU A 126 -41.10 16.41 22.24
CA GLU A 126 -39.73 16.44 21.68
C GLU A 126 -39.13 15.04 21.40
N PHE A 127 -39.81 13.95 21.77
CA PHE A 127 -39.31 12.58 21.60
C PHE A 127 -39.42 12.02 20.18
N GLY A 128 -40.30 12.56 19.31
CA GLY A 128 -40.50 12.03 17.95
C GLY A 128 -39.49 12.55 16.89
N SER A 129 -38.96 13.76 17.07
CA SER A 129 -38.05 14.39 16.10
C SER A 129 -36.63 13.81 16.16
N HIS A 130 -36.18 13.37 17.34
CA HIS A 130 -34.87 12.75 17.53
C HIS A 130 -34.74 11.35 16.93
N GLY A 131 -35.79 10.53 16.95
CA GLY A 131 -35.79 9.21 16.30
C GLY A 131 -35.63 9.31 14.78
N LYS A 132 -36.35 10.26 14.17
CA LYS A 132 -36.35 10.50 12.72
C LYS A 132 -34.99 10.98 12.19
N LEU A 133 -34.36 11.93 12.87
CA LEU A 133 -33.01 12.43 12.51
C LEU A 133 -31.94 11.32 12.58
N VAL A 134 -32.14 10.33 13.46
CA VAL A 134 -31.26 9.16 13.61
C VAL A 134 -31.47 8.16 12.46
N VAL A 135 -32.71 7.97 11.97
CA VAL A 135 -32.99 7.11 10.81
C VAL A 135 -32.43 7.73 9.52
N GLU A 136 -32.62 9.03 9.30
CA GLU A 136 -32.10 9.77 8.14
C GLU A 136 -30.55 9.75 8.08
N SER A 137 -29.88 9.95 9.22
CA SER A 137 -28.42 9.88 9.30
C SER A 137 -27.85 8.47 9.10
N LYS A 138 -28.52 7.43 9.60
CA LYS A 138 -28.14 6.03 9.33
C LYS A 138 -28.35 5.64 7.87
N LEU A 139 -29.42 6.12 7.24
CA LEU A 139 -29.69 5.91 5.81
C LEU A 139 -28.59 6.56 4.96
N MET A 140 -28.27 7.83 5.21
CA MET A 140 -27.19 8.51 4.50
C MET A 140 -25.85 7.81 4.68
N LEU A 141 -25.57 7.23 5.85
CA LEU A 141 -24.38 6.42 6.08
C LEU A 141 -24.35 5.14 5.23
N CYS A 142 -25.48 4.51 4.99
CA CYS A 142 -25.55 3.33 4.15
C CYS A 142 -25.43 3.68 2.65
N VAL A 143 -26.07 4.76 2.21
CA VAL A 143 -25.93 5.28 0.83
C VAL A 143 -24.48 5.66 0.53
N LEU A 144 -23.82 6.34 1.47
CA LEU A 144 -22.41 6.72 1.32
C LEU A 144 -21.48 5.52 1.21
N LYS A 145 -21.75 4.41 1.90
CA LYS A 145 -20.97 3.18 1.73
C LYS A 145 -21.08 2.63 0.30
N ILE A 146 -22.27 2.68 -0.29
CA ILE A 146 -22.48 2.26 -1.69
C ILE A 146 -21.72 3.20 -2.63
N VAL A 147 -21.82 4.52 -2.43
CA VAL A 147 -21.05 5.52 -3.20
C VAL A 147 -19.56 5.21 -3.13
N VAL A 148 -19.01 5.01 -1.94
CA VAL A 148 -17.58 4.69 -1.74
C VAL A 148 -17.18 3.43 -2.49
N VAL A 149 -17.99 2.37 -2.44
CA VAL A 149 -17.70 1.09 -3.12
C VAL A 149 -17.75 1.25 -4.63
N CYS A 150 -18.75 1.96 -5.15
CA CYS A 150 -18.82 2.27 -6.58
C CYS A 150 -17.60 3.08 -7.02
N LEU A 151 -17.24 4.14 -6.28
CA LEU A 151 -16.09 4.97 -6.61
C LEU A 151 -14.79 4.14 -6.61
N GLN A 152 -14.56 3.28 -5.61
CA GLN A 152 -13.33 2.48 -5.47
C GLN A 152 -13.10 1.49 -6.62
N ASN A 153 -14.16 1.12 -7.34
CA ASN A 153 -14.13 0.11 -8.38
C ASN A 153 -14.45 0.69 -9.77
N LEU A 154 -14.34 2.01 -9.97
CA LEU A 154 -14.45 2.62 -11.30
C LEU A 154 -13.21 2.26 -12.14
N GLU A 155 -13.40 1.46 -13.18
CA GLU A 155 -12.29 0.97 -14.04
C GLU A 155 -12.04 1.84 -15.28
N GLN A 156 -13.06 2.55 -15.80
CA GLN A 156 -12.99 3.36 -17.02
C GLN A 156 -13.26 4.84 -16.74
N THR A 157 -12.42 5.71 -17.31
CA THR A 157 -12.60 7.16 -17.34
C THR A 157 -13.10 7.56 -18.72
N ASP A 158 -14.41 7.46 -18.92
CA ASP A 158 -15.09 8.01 -20.10
C ASP A 158 -15.76 9.36 -19.75
N ALA A 159 -16.32 10.02 -20.78
CA ALA A 159 -17.01 11.29 -20.59
C ALA A 159 -18.21 11.18 -19.64
N GLU A 160 -18.91 10.03 -19.65
CA GLU A 160 -20.05 9.74 -18.78
C GLU A 160 -19.64 9.66 -17.30
N THR A 161 -18.57 8.91 -17.01
CA THR A 161 -18.02 8.79 -15.65
C THR A 161 -17.58 10.14 -15.11
N SER A 162 -16.90 10.95 -15.93
CA SER A 162 -16.49 12.32 -15.56
C SER A 162 -17.69 13.18 -15.16
N GLN A 163 -18.76 13.19 -15.96
CA GLN A 163 -19.97 13.97 -15.68
C GLN A 163 -20.65 13.55 -14.36
N VAL A 164 -20.71 12.24 -14.09
CA VAL A 164 -21.30 11.72 -12.84
C VAL A 164 -20.50 12.14 -11.61
N LEU A 165 -19.18 12.22 -11.73
CA LEU A 165 -18.30 12.64 -10.64
C LEU A 165 -18.39 14.13 -10.34
N ASP A 166 -18.47 14.97 -11.37
CA ASP A 166 -18.69 16.41 -11.20
C ASP A 166 -20.04 16.68 -10.55
N GLU A 167 -21.07 15.94 -10.97
CA GLU A 167 -22.38 16.03 -10.33
C GLU A 167 -22.32 15.58 -8.86
N LEU A 168 -21.61 14.49 -8.56
CA LEU A 168 -21.42 14.01 -7.19
C LEU A 168 -20.61 15.00 -6.32
N LYS A 169 -19.59 15.65 -6.89
CA LYS A 169 -18.83 16.72 -6.25
C LYS A 169 -19.75 17.89 -5.89
N ARG A 170 -20.52 18.38 -6.86
CA ARG A 170 -21.50 19.44 -6.65
C ARG A 170 -22.54 19.05 -5.60
N ARG A 171 -22.96 17.78 -5.54
CA ARG A 171 -23.84 17.28 -4.47
C ARG A 171 -23.15 17.29 -3.10
N ALA A 172 -21.89 16.88 -3.02
CA ALA A 172 -21.13 16.94 -1.77
C ALA A 172 -20.98 18.39 -1.27
N GLU A 173 -20.72 19.34 -2.18
CA GLU A 173 -20.65 20.77 -1.87
C GLU A 173 -21.98 21.30 -1.32
N ASN A 174 -23.10 20.96 -1.96
CA ASN A 174 -24.43 21.33 -1.49
C ASN A 174 -24.70 20.79 -0.08
N VAL A 175 -24.37 19.52 0.18
CA VAL A 175 -24.48 18.93 1.54
C VAL A 175 -23.64 19.71 2.55
N CYS A 176 -22.45 20.18 2.15
CA CYS A 176 -21.57 20.96 3.02
C CYS A 176 -22.10 22.36 3.36
N GLN A 177 -22.97 22.90 2.50
CA GLN A 177 -23.60 24.21 2.65
C GLN A 177 -24.99 24.15 3.32
N CYS A 178 -25.59 22.96 3.46
CA CYS A 178 -26.90 22.78 4.10
C CYS A 178 -26.93 23.26 5.57
N HIS A 179 -28.07 23.80 6.01
CA HIS A 179 -28.28 24.22 7.41
C HIS A 179 -28.16 23.06 8.41
N SER A 180 -28.52 21.85 7.98
CA SER A 180 -28.41 20.61 8.75
C SER A 180 -27.01 19.98 8.70
N PHE A 181 -26.04 20.61 8.02
CA PHE A 181 -24.66 20.13 7.89
C PHE A 181 -24.06 19.73 9.23
N ASN A 182 -24.40 20.47 10.30
CA ASN A 182 -23.95 20.23 11.66
C ASN A 182 -24.25 18.81 12.18
N SER A 183 -25.30 18.15 11.71
CA SER A 183 -25.68 16.78 12.06
C SER A 183 -24.99 15.72 11.18
N TYR A 184 -24.46 16.12 10.03
CA TYR A 184 -23.90 15.23 9.01
C TYR A 184 -22.39 15.41 8.77
N ILE A 185 -21.71 16.30 9.50
CA ILE A 185 -20.29 16.65 9.30
C ILE A 185 -19.38 15.44 9.11
N SER A 186 -19.49 14.42 9.98
CA SER A 186 -18.64 13.22 9.88
C SER A 186 -18.87 12.42 8.60
N MET A 187 -20.08 12.46 8.06
CA MET A 187 -20.49 11.74 6.86
C MET A 187 -20.09 12.49 5.59
N SER A 188 -20.34 13.79 5.55
CA SER A 188 -19.85 14.68 4.48
C SER A 188 -18.34 14.62 4.38
N TYR A 189 -17.65 14.63 5.52
CA TYR A 189 -16.21 14.48 5.59
C TYR A 189 -15.71 13.16 4.97
N CYS A 190 -16.35 12.04 5.28
CA CYS A 190 -15.96 10.75 4.69
C CYS A 190 -16.17 10.75 3.16
N LEU A 191 -17.28 11.31 2.66
CA LEU A 191 -17.54 11.43 1.23
C LEU A 191 -16.46 12.28 0.54
N LEU A 192 -16.18 13.47 1.08
CA LEU A 192 -15.18 14.40 0.54
C LEU A 192 -13.80 13.75 0.41
N LEU A 193 -13.38 12.98 1.42
CA LEU A 193 -12.09 12.29 1.37
C LEU A 193 -12.04 11.22 0.27
N HIS A 194 -13.11 10.45 0.09
CA HIS A 194 -13.17 9.44 -0.97
C HIS A 194 -13.27 10.06 -2.37
N LEU A 195 -13.99 11.17 -2.51
CA LEU A 195 -14.01 11.97 -3.74
C LEU A 195 -12.62 12.51 -4.04
N HIS A 196 -11.95 13.10 -3.06
CA HIS A 196 -10.58 13.60 -3.21
C HIS A 196 -9.63 12.51 -3.73
N SER A 197 -9.63 11.31 -3.12
CA SER A 197 -8.82 10.19 -3.61
C SER A 197 -9.17 9.76 -5.04
N ALA A 198 -10.46 9.72 -5.37
CA ALA A 198 -10.94 9.34 -6.70
C ALA A 198 -10.49 10.37 -7.75
N PHE A 199 -10.73 11.66 -7.50
CA PHE A 199 -10.38 12.75 -8.41
C PHE A 199 -8.88 12.81 -8.68
N ILE A 200 -8.02 12.65 -7.66
CA ILE A 200 -6.57 12.61 -7.90
C ILE A 200 -6.18 11.44 -8.80
N CYS A 201 -6.70 10.24 -8.56
CA CYS A 201 -6.32 9.06 -9.35
C CYS A 201 -6.86 9.11 -10.79
N MET A 202 -8.05 9.70 -11.00
CA MET A 202 -8.64 9.84 -12.34
C MET A 202 -8.02 10.96 -13.15
N TRP A 203 -7.70 12.10 -12.54
CA TRP A 203 -6.90 13.15 -13.19
C TRP A 203 -5.63 12.57 -13.81
N ARG A 204 -4.94 11.70 -13.07
CA ARG A 204 -3.71 11.04 -13.53
C ARG A 204 -3.91 10.05 -14.66
N THR A 205 -4.97 9.26 -14.59
CA THR A 205 -5.33 8.33 -15.66
C THR A 205 -5.62 9.09 -16.97
N ALA A 206 -6.29 10.24 -16.88
CA ALA A 206 -6.57 11.10 -18.03
C ALA A 206 -5.29 11.75 -18.58
N GLU A 207 -4.38 12.19 -17.71
CA GLU A 207 -3.08 12.77 -18.09
C GLU A 207 -2.16 11.74 -18.80
N GLU A 208 -2.19 10.47 -18.38
CA GLU A 208 -1.43 9.37 -19.00
C GLU A 208 -1.97 8.95 -20.38
N LEU A 209 -3.29 9.05 -20.62
CA LEU A 209 -3.92 8.68 -21.88
C LEU A 209 -3.90 9.81 -22.95
N MET A 210 -3.74 11.07 -22.54
CA MET A 210 -4.01 12.24 -23.40
C MET A 210 -2.79 13.11 -23.72
N SER A 211 -1.66 12.51 -24.11
CA SER A 211 -0.49 13.26 -24.58
C SER A 211 -0.66 13.97 -25.93
N HIS A 212 -1.83 13.90 -26.60
CA HIS A 212 -2.01 14.49 -27.94
C HIS A 212 -3.25 15.37 -28.17
N HIS A 213 -4.14 15.57 -27.20
CA HIS A 213 -5.26 16.50 -27.36
C HIS A 213 -5.41 17.42 -26.15
N ARG A 214 -4.99 18.68 -26.34
CA ARG A 214 -5.09 19.83 -25.40
C ARG A 214 -6.52 20.20 -24.97
N ASN A 215 -7.54 19.45 -25.36
CA ASN A 215 -8.93 19.80 -25.14
C ASN A 215 -9.61 18.79 -24.22
N SER A 216 -9.40 18.90 -22.91
CA SER A 216 -10.43 18.56 -21.92
C SER A 216 -10.14 19.27 -20.61
N SER A 217 -10.79 20.42 -20.42
CA SER A 217 -10.82 21.23 -19.20
C SER A 217 -11.62 20.57 -18.06
N LEU A 218 -11.74 19.24 -18.04
CA LEU A 218 -12.74 18.52 -17.23
C LEU A 218 -12.22 18.01 -15.88
N PHE A 219 -10.91 18.01 -15.64
CA PHE A 219 -10.32 17.59 -14.36
C PHE A 219 -9.36 18.65 -13.84
N SER A 220 -9.86 19.84 -13.50
CA SER A 220 -8.97 20.91 -13.03
C SER A 220 -8.30 20.57 -11.69
N LEU A 221 -7.03 20.96 -11.54
CA LEU A 221 -6.34 21.01 -10.26
C LEU A 221 -7.17 21.76 -9.20
N ASP A 222 -7.91 22.80 -9.63
CA ASP A 222 -8.90 23.53 -8.83
C ASP A 222 -9.92 22.63 -8.13
N SER A 223 -10.35 21.54 -8.76
CA SER A 223 -11.34 20.63 -8.16
C SER A 223 -10.77 19.82 -7.00
N ILE A 224 -9.48 19.45 -7.08
CA ILE A 224 -8.76 18.80 -5.98
C ILE A 224 -8.55 19.80 -4.83
N LEU A 225 -8.16 21.03 -5.16
CA LEU A 225 -7.97 22.12 -4.20
C LEU A 225 -9.25 22.42 -3.42
N GLN A 226 -10.39 22.52 -4.10
CA GLN A 226 -11.68 22.78 -3.47
C GLN A 226 -12.06 21.68 -2.48
N LEU A 227 -11.87 20.40 -2.85
CA LEU A 227 -12.16 19.27 -1.97
C LEU A 227 -11.29 19.30 -0.70
N ASP A 228 -10.02 19.68 -0.82
CA ASP A 228 -9.12 19.87 0.32
C ASP A 228 -9.57 20.99 1.26
N ILE A 229 -10.00 22.13 0.70
CA ILE A 229 -10.53 23.27 1.47
C ILE A 229 -11.77 22.85 2.25
N PHE A 230 -12.74 22.19 1.60
CA PHE A 230 -13.94 21.69 2.26
C PHE A 230 -13.62 20.66 3.34
N GLY A 231 -12.67 19.75 3.09
CA GLY A 231 -12.19 18.79 4.07
C GLY A 231 -11.58 19.46 5.31
N LEU A 232 -10.80 20.52 5.12
CA LEU A 232 -10.20 21.30 6.20
C LEU A 232 -11.26 22.08 7.01
N ASP A 233 -12.24 22.69 6.35
CA ASP A 233 -13.33 23.40 7.03
C ASP A 233 -14.20 22.46 7.87
N CYS A 234 -14.46 21.25 7.37
CA CYS A 234 -15.09 20.19 8.16
C CYS A 234 -14.27 19.89 9.42
N ALA A 235 -12.94 19.73 9.27
CA ALA A 235 -12.04 19.45 10.38
C ALA A 235 -12.02 20.57 11.43
N LYS A 236 -11.95 21.84 11.00
CA LYS A 236 -12.03 23.03 11.86
C LYS A 236 -13.32 23.03 12.68
N LYS A 237 -14.47 22.78 12.04
CA LYS A 237 -15.78 22.71 12.72
C LYS A 237 -15.85 21.56 13.72
N MET A 238 -15.26 20.39 13.43
CA MET A 238 -15.21 19.26 14.37
C MET A 238 -14.35 19.57 15.60
N LEU A 239 -13.20 20.21 15.41
CA LEU A 239 -12.31 20.63 16.49
C LEU A 239 -12.91 21.73 17.37
N GLY A 240 -13.58 22.72 16.77
CA GLY A 240 -14.27 23.79 17.51
C GLY A 240 -15.38 23.31 18.46
N ARG A 241 -15.86 22.07 18.31
CA ARG A 241 -16.85 21.42 19.20
C ARG A 241 -16.24 20.63 20.34
N ASN A 242 -14.92 20.65 20.51
CA ASN A 242 -14.19 19.85 21.51
C ASN A 242 -14.46 18.33 21.41
N SER A 243 -14.90 17.85 20.25
CA SER A 243 -15.15 16.43 19.99
C SER A 243 -13.86 15.72 19.56
N TYR A 244 -12.83 15.75 20.41
CA TYR A 244 -11.46 15.34 20.08
C TYR A 244 -11.34 13.91 19.53
N TRP A 245 -12.15 12.97 20.02
CA TRP A 245 -12.14 11.59 19.51
C TRP A 245 -12.67 11.47 18.09
N CYS A 246 -13.72 12.23 17.75
CA CYS A 246 -14.23 12.27 16.38
C CYS A 246 -13.24 12.99 15.45
N SER A 247 -12.61 14.06 15.92
CA SER A 247 -11.54 14.74 15.17
C SER A 247 -10.37 13.79 14.93
N TYR A 248 -9.95 13.01 15.92
CA TYR A 248 -8.91 11.98 15.73
C TYR A 248 -9.31 10.94 14.68
N LYS A 249 -10.54 10.43 14.71
CA LYS A 249 -11.05 9.50 13.69
C LYS A 249 -11.08 10.15 12.29
N ALA A 250 -11.41 11.43 12.21
CA ALA A 250 -11.37 12.19 10.97
C ALA A 250 -9.93 12.28 10.44
N GLY A 251 -8.96 12.70 11.25
CA GLY A 251 -7.54 12.77 10.87
C GLY A 251 -6.99 11.42 10.43
N ARG A 252 -7.35 10.34 11.13
CA ARG A 252 -7.06 8.96 10.70
C ARG A 252 -7.60 8.67 9.31
N ASN A 253 -8.89 8.95 9.08
CA ASN A 253 -9.53 8.67 7.80
C ASN A 253 -8.87 9.51 6.69
N ALA A 254 -8.51 10.76 6.94
CA ALA A 254 -7.77 11.60 5.99
C ALA A 254 -6.42 10.99 5.61
N ALA A 255 -5.61 10.56 6.59
CA ALA A 255 -4.35 9.88 6.31
C ALA A 255 -4.53 8.55 5.55
N CYS A 256 -5.64 7.83 5.81
CA CYS A 256 -5.99 6.62 5.07
C CYS A 256 -6.54 6.89 3.66
N GLN A 257 -6.87 8.13 3.31
CA GLN A 257 -7.34 8.57 1.98
C GLN A 257 -6.31 9.48 1.26
N GLY A 258 -5.17 9.77 1.89
CA GLY A 258 -4.11 10.60 1.31
C GLY A 258 -4.37 12.10 1.35
N ALA A 259 -5.30 12.57 2.19
CA ALA A 259 -5.55 14.00 2.42
C ALA A 259 -4.64 14.53 3.53
N TRP A 260 -3.34 14.68 3.24
CA TRP A 260 -2.32 14.92 4.26
C TRP A 260 -2.38 16.31 4.88
N SER A 261 -2.81 17.33 4.12
CA SER A 261 -3.06 18.68 4.64
C SER A 261 -4.07 18.67 5.80
N THR A 262 -5.20 17.99 5.61
CA THR A 262 -6.24 17.88 6.65
C THR A 262 -5.78 17.01 7.82
N ALA A 263 -5.08 15.90 7.56
CA ALA A 263 -4.58 15.02 8.61
C ALA A 263 -3.55 15.74 9.52
N ALA A 264 -2.58 16.43 8.92
CA ALA A 264 -1.56 17.19 9.65
C ALA A 264 -2.17 18.29 10.52
N PHE A 265 -3.13 19.05 9.97
CA PHE A 265 -3.87 20.05 10.74
C PHE A 265 -4.55 19.44 11.98
N ILE A 266 -5.29 18.34 11.80
CA ILE A 266 -6.01 17.69 12.91
C ILE A 266 -5.03 17.19 13.98
N PHE A 267 -3.97 16.50 13.59
CA PHE A 267 -3.03 15.91 14.56
C PHE A 267 -2.23 16.98 15.31
N GLU A 268 -1.88 18.10 14.66
CA GLU A 268 -1.20 19.21 15.34
C GLU A 268 -2.10 19.84 16.42
N GLN A 269 -3.39 20.02 16.13
CA GLN A 269 -4.35 20.54 17.10
C GLN A 269 -4.55 19.56 18.28
N LEU A 270 -4.62 18.25 18.00
CA LEU A 270 -4.80 17.24 19.05
C LEU A 270 -3.57 17.05 19.94
N LYS A 271 -2.37 17.31 19.42
CA LYS A 271 -1.10 17.17 20.17
C LYS A 271 -1.08 18.02 21.44
N GLY A 272 -1.69 19.20 21.43
CA GLY A 272 -1.80 20.08 22.59
C GLY A 272 -2.83 19.68 23.65
N VAL A 273 -3.70 18.70 23.34
CA VAL A 273 -4.86 18.33 24.16
C VAL A 273 -4.66 17.01 24.93
N VAL A 274 -3.67 16.21 24.54
CA VAL A 274 -3.47 14.86 25.11
C VAL A 274 -2.65 14.87 26.38
N HIS A 275 -3.17 14.18 27.39
CA HIS A 275 -2.61 14.13 28.74
C HIS A 275 -1.79 12.85 29.02
N SER A 276 -2.10 11.73 28.33
CA SER A 276 -1.37 10.47 28.50
C SER A 276 -0.02 10.52 27.78
N ALA A 277 1.05 10.10 28.46
CA ALA A 277 2.40 10.05 27.87
C ALA A 277 2.46 9.17 26.61
N SER A 278 1.82 8.00 26.62
CA SER A 278 1.81 7.09 25.46
C SER A 278 1.03 7.67 24.28
N CYS A 279 -0.13 8.27 24.55
CA CYS A 279 -0.92 8.94 23.51
C CYS A 279 -0.22 10.22 23.00
N SER A 280 0.56 10.90 23.84
CA SER A 280 1.37 12.06 23.45
C SER A 280 2.49 11.64 22.50
N CYS A 281 3.23 10.58 22.79
CA CYS A 281 4.21 9.99 21.87
C CYS A 281 3.55 9.60 20.54
N TRP A 282 2.40 8.93 20.60
CA TRP A 282 1.64 8.55 19.40
C TRP A 282 1.26 9.76 18.54
N LEU A 283 0.66 10.80 19.13
CA LEU A 283 0.28 12.00 18.37
C LEU A 283 1.49 12.79 17.86
N LYS A 284 2.59 12.88 18.62
CA LYS A 284 3.83 13.51 18.15
C LYS A 284 4.40 12.80 16.92
N SER A 285 4.39 11.47 16.94
CA SER A 285 4.78 10.65 15.79
C SER A 285 3.84 10.89 14.59
N LEU A 286 2.53 10.92 14.82
CA LEU A 286 1.54 11.23 13.76
C LEU A 286 1.70 12.62 13.16
N VAL A 287 2.03 13.63 13.97
CA VAL A 287 2.33 14.99 13.50
C VAL A 287 3.53 15.00 12.56
N GLN A 288 4.64 14.38 12.97
CA GLN A 288 5.85 14.31 12.15
C GLN A 288 5.57 13.59 10.82
N PHE A 289 4.91 12.43 10.90
CA PHE A 289 4.54 11.64 9.74
C PHE A 289 3.62 12.39 8.77
N SER A 290 2.52 12.95 9.27
CA SER A 290 1.55 13.66 8.42
C SER A 290 2.11 14.96 7.84
N THR A 291 2.98 15.67 8.58
CA THR A 291 3.66 16.88 8.07
C THR A 291 4.66 16.53 6.97
N ALA A 292 5.41 15.44 7.12
CA ALA A 292 6.33 14.96 6.10
C ALA A 292 5.59 14.66 4.79
N GLU A 293 4.51 13.86 4.84
CA GLU A 293 3.72 13.52 3.65
C GLU A 293 2.97 14.74 3.08
N LYS A 294 2.49 15.66 3.92
CA LYS A 294 1.92 16.95 3.47
C LYS A 294 2.93 17.74 2.63
N ASN A 295 4.18 17.85 3.09
CA ASN A 295 5.20 18.61 2.36
C ASN A 295 5.56 17.97 1.01
N ILE A 296 5.60 16.63 0.95
CA ILE A 296 5.78 15.89 -0.30
C ILE A 296 4.62 16.18 -1.26
N GLN A 297 3.38 16.12 -0.76
CA GLN A 297 2.17 16.38 -1.54
C GLN A 297 2.12 17.82 -2.07
N LEU A 298 2.37 18.82 -1.22
CA LEU A 298 2.33 20.23 -1.62
C LEU A 298 3.37 20.57 -2.69
N PHE A 299 4.54 19.93 -2.66
CA PHE A 299 5.53 20.16 -3.71
C PHE A 299 5.13 19.51 -5.04
N ALA A 300 4.45 18.36 -4.99
CA ALA A 300 3.86 17.72 -6.16
C ALA A 300 2.74 18.57 -6.81
N PHE A 301 2.16 19.53 -6.08
CA PHE A 301 1.10 20.43 -6.52
C PHE A 301 1.39 21.89 -6.10
N PRO A 302 2.31 22.60 -6.75
CA PRO A 302 2.77 23.92 -6.30
C PRO A 302 1.65 25.00 -6.22
N GLU A 303 0.57 24.90 -7.00
CA GLU A 303 -0.62 25.76 -6.89
C GLU A 303 -1.39 25.56 -5.56
N GLN A 304 -1.25 24.39 -4.93
CA GLN A 304 -1.85 24.02 -3.64
C GLN A 304 -1.10 24.63 -2.46
N GLY A 305 0.22 24.85 -2.63
CA GLY A 305 1.09 25.47 -1.62
C GLY A 305 0.74 26.93 -1.34
N THR A 306 0.36 27.69 -2.37
CA THR A 306 -0.07 29.10 -2.24
C THR A 306 -1.51 29.19 -1.75
N SER A 307 -2.47 28.47 -2.33
CA SER A 307 -3.89 28.54 -1.94
C SER A 307 -4.19 28.05 -0.52
N ILE A 308 -3.58 26.94 -0.05
CA ILE A 308 -3.75 26.46 1.32
C ILE A 308 -2.99 27.35 2.32
N ALA A 309 -1.86 27.95 1.91
CA ALA A 309 -1.16 28.95 2.70
C ALA A 309 -1.86 30.32 2.71
N HIS A 310 -2.68 30.67 1.73
CA HIS A 310 -3.43 31.94 1.69
C HIS A 310 -4.61 32.01 2.68
N SER A 311 -4.92 30.91 3.38
CA SER A 311 -5.66 30.96 4.67
C SER A 311 -4.82 31.61 5.79
N GLU A 312 -3.53 31.87 5.55
CA GLU A 312 -2.52 32.48 6.42
C GLU A 312 -1.60 33.41 5.58
N GLY A 313 -2.17 34.42 4.91
CA GLY A 313 -1.40 35.58 4.42
C GLY A 313 -0.80 35.48 3.00
N ASN A 314 -0.66 36.67 2.39
CA ASN A 314 -0.42 36.91 0.96
C ASN A 314 0.98 36.54 0.42
N SER A 315 1.01 35.95 -0.78
CA SER A 315 1.88 36.34 -1.90
C SER A 315 1.57 35.52 -3.17
N ASP A 316 1.31 36.23 -4.27
CA ASP A 316 1.14 35.69 -5.62
C ASP A 316 2.47 35.12 -6.16
N VAL A 317 2.47 33.86 -6.61
CA VAL A 317 3.36 33.41 -7.68
C VAL A 317 2.64 32.36 -8.54
N THR A 318 2.49 32.68 -9.83
CA THR A 318 1.96 31.86 -10.91
C THR A 318 2.87 30.65 -11.20
N VAL A 319 2.33 29.44 -11.33
CA VAL A 319 3.12 28.22 -11.58
C VAL A 319 2.57 27.41 -12.74
N GLY A 320 3.40 27.20 -13.76
CA GLY A 320 3.26 26.13 -14.74
C GLY A 320 4.63 25.47 -14.94
N ILE A 321 4.68 24.13 -14.87
CA ILE A 321 5.84 23.27 -15.18
C ILE A 321 7.04 23.40 -14.21
N VAL A 322 6.94 22.86 -12.99
CA VAL A 322 7.99 23.02 -11.94
C VAL A 322 8.80 21.76 -11.59
N LEU A 323 8.54 20.59 -12.17
CA LEU A 323 9.45 19.45 -11.98
C LEU A 323 10.76 19.56 -12.79
N THR A 324 10.83 20.43 -13.79
CA THR A 324 12.05 20.72 -14.56
C THR A 324 12.83 21.94 -14.08
N GLY A 325 12.25 22.80 -13.23
CA GLY A 325 12.87 24.07 -12.83
C GLY A 325 13.44 24.12 -11.41
N ASN A 326 13.02 23.23 -10.50
CA ASN A 326 13.37 23.33 -9.08
C ASN A 326 13.72 21.98 -8.43
N TYR A 327 14.56 21.21 -9.13
CA TYR A 327 14.93 19.84 -8.78
C TYR A 327 15.58 19.68 -7.40
N TYR A 328 16.50 20.58 -7.05
CA TYR A 328 17.21 20.59 -5.78
C TYR A 328 16.29 20.83 -4.58
N ASN A 329 15.32 21.74 -4.74
CA ASN A 329 14.31 21.99 -3.70
C ASN A 329 13.45 20.75 -3.44
N TYR A 330 13.17 19.95 -4.46
CA TYR A 330 12.42 18.71 -4.25
C TYR A 330 13.21 17.67 -3.49
N MET A 331 14.48 17.44 -3.87
CA MET A 331 15.35 16.50 -3.16
C MET A 331 15.50 16.87 -1.69
N GLU A 332 15.63 18.17 -1.38
CA GLU A 332 15.71 18.64 -0.01
C GLU A 332 14.43 18.34 0.79
N ILE A 333 13.26 18.54 0.19
CA ILE A 333 11.97 18.20 0.81
C ILE A 333 11.87 16.70 1.09
N LEU A 334 12.28 15.85 0.15
CA LEU A 334 12.29 14.40 0.35
C LEU A 334 13.24 14.00 1.48
N LEU A 335 14.44 14.58 1.54
CA LEU A 335 15.41 14.32 2.62
C LEU A 335 14.86 14.75 3.98
N ARG A 336 14.29 15.96 4.10
CA ARG A 336 13.64 16.43 5.33
C ARG A 336 12.48 15.52 5.73
N ALA A 337 11.71 15.02 4.77
CA ALA A 337 10.64 14.06 5.02
C ALA A 337 11.17 12.72 5.54
N CYS A 338 12.31 12.22 5.01
CA CYS A 338 12.97 11.02 5.53
C CYS A 338 13.37 11.21 7.00
N ASP A 339 13.98 12.34 7.35
CA ASP A 339 14.38 12.63 8.72
C ASP A 339 13.18 12.76 9.66
N ALA A 340 12.09 13.38 9.22
CA ALA A 340 10.85 13.46 9.98
C ALA A 340 10.21 12.08 10.22
N LEU A 341 10.24 11.18 9.22
CA LEU A 341 9.75 9.80 9.35
C LEU A 341 10.59 8.97 10.31
N ARG A 342 11.92 9.09 10.25
CA ARG A 342 12.83 8.43 11.21
C ARG A 342 12.59 8.95 12.63
N SER A 343 12.48 10.27 12.79
CA SER A 343 12.13 10.88 14.08
C SER A 343 10.77 10.38 14.60
N ALA A 344 9.76 10.24 13.71
CA ALA A 344 8.46 9.68 14.07
C ALA A 344 8.57 8.23 14.59
N GLU A 345 9.45 7.41 14.00
CA GLU A 345 9.74 6.05 14.46
C GLU A 345 10.46 6.04 15.82
N GLU A 346 11.48 6.89 15.99
CA GLU A 346 12.24 7.03 17.23
C GLU A 346 11.36 7.46 18.40
N ILE A 347 10.41 8.38 18.17
CA ILE A 347 9.43 8.81 19.19
C ILE A 347 8.58 7.62 19.68
N LEU A 348 8.19 6.70 18.79
CA LEU A 348 7.45 5.50 19.15
C LEU A 348 8.35 4.49 19.86
N ALA A 349 9.60 4.34 19.40
CA ALA A 349 10.60 3.45 20.00
C ALA A 349 10.94 3.85 21.44
N ALA A 350 11.10 5.14 21.69
CA ALA A 350 11.42 5.70 23.00
C ALA A 350 10.24 5.65 24.00
N SER A 351 9.03 5.34 23.54
CA SER A 351 7.89 5.16 24.44
C SER A 351 8.08 3.90 25.29
N GLY A 352 7.66 3.93 26.57
CA GLY A 352 7.72 2.76 27.46
C GLY A 352 6.91 1.54 26.98
N ILE A 353 6.15 1.69 25.88
CA ILE A 353 5.37 0.64 25.20
C ILE A 353 5.79 0.48 23.73
N GLY A 354 7.04 0.83 23.36
CA GLY A 354 7.50 0.84 21.96
C GLY A 354 7.39 -0.49 21.21
N HIS A 355 7.36 -1.62 21.91
CA HIS A 355 7.12 -2.95 21.34
C HIS A 355 5.69 -3.13 20.82
N MET A 356 4.73 -2.39 21.37
CA MET A 356 3.33 -2.39 20.91
C MET A 356 3.19 -1.70 19.54
N PHE A 357 4.07 -0.75 19.23
CA PHE A 357 4.08 -0.03 17.95
C PHE A 357 4.92 -0.72 16.86
N SER A 358 5.13 -2.04 16.96
CA SER A 358 6.01 -2.78 16.05
C SER A 358 5.64 -2.61 14.57
N PHE A 359 4.36 -2.71 14.22
CA PHE A 359 3.89 -2.47 12.85
C PHE A 359 4.19 -1.05 12.39
N GLN A 360 3.84 -0.05 13.20
CA GLN A 360 3.94 1.36 12.86
C GLN A 360 5.41 1.76 12.67
N ARG A 361 6.27 1.32 13.59
CA ARG A 361 7.71 1.56 13.51
C ARG A 361 8.32 0.96 12.24
N TRP A 362 8.00 -0.29 11.95
CA TRP A 362 8.50 -0.95 10.75
C TRP A 362 7.97 -0.29 9.47
N PHE A 363 6.68 0.05 9.42
CA PHE A 363 6.07 0.73 8.28
C PHE A 363 6.68 2.11 8.02
N LEU A 364 6.92 2.92 9.06
CA LEU A 364 7.56 4.23 8.95
C LEU A 364 9.01 4.11 8.45
N ALA A 365 9.77 3.14 8.98
CA ALA A 365 11.13 2.87 8.54
C ALA A 365 11.19 2.46 7.05
N LEU A 366 10.26 1.61 6.59
CA LEU A 366 10.16 1.23 5.18
C LEU A 366 9.84 2.42 4.28
N ARG A 367 8.94 3.30 4.71
CA ARG A 367 8.61 4.52 3.96
C ARG A 367 9.81 5.47 3.85
N ALA A 368 10.57 5.65 4.93
CA ALA A 368 11.80 6.46 4.92
C ALA A 368 12.83 5.89 3.93
N LYS A 369 13.15 4.58 4.03
CA LYS A 369 14.07 3.90 3.10
C LYS A 369 13.65 4.02 1.63
N ALA A 370 12.35 3.96 1.34
CA ALA A 370 11.82 4.11 -0.01
C ALA A 370 12.07 5.54 -0.54
N LEU A 371 11.80 6.57 0.26
CA LEU A 371 12.04 7.97 -0.13
C LEU A 371 13.53 8.27 -0.31
N GLU A 372 14.41 7.73 0.55
CA GLU A 372 15.86 7.83 0.38
C GLU A 372 16.32 7.23 -0.95
N THR A 373 15.78 6.06 -1.30
CA THR A 373 16.13 5.40 -2.56
C THR A 373 15.61 6.20 -3.76
N VAL A 374 14.45 6.86 -3.66
CA VAL A 374 13.96 7.81 -4.67
C VAL A 374 14.89 9.01 -4.82
N VAL A 375 15.38 9.57 -3.71
CA VAL A 375 16.37 10.65 -3.74
C VAL A 375 17.65 10.21 -4.45
N ASP A 376 18.06 8.96 -4.29
CA ASP A 376 19.23 8.43 -5.00
C ASP A 376 18.97 8.21 -6.49
N VAL A 377 17.76 7.81 -6.90
CA VAL A 377 17.35 7.85 -8.33
C VAL A 377 17.43 9.29 -8.84
N MET A 378 17.03 10.25 -8.02
CA MET A 378 17.09 11.65 -8.41
C MET A 378 18.54 12.14 -8.58
N LYS A 379 19.46 11.77 -7.68
CA LYS A 379 20.90 12.07 -7.86
C LYS A 379 21.47 11.46 -9.14
N LEU A 380 21.03 10.24 -9.48
CA LEU A 380 21.42 9.57 -10.72
C LEU A 380 21.02 10.40 -11.95
N LEU A 381 19.80 10.96 -11.94
CA LEU A 381 19.29 11.81 -13.02
C LEU A 381 19.98 13.18 -13.07
N ASP A 382 20.41 13.75 -11.93
CA ASP A 382 21.12 15.04 -11.85
C ASP A 382 22.54 14.98 -12.44
N THR A 383 23.15 13.78 -12.44
CA THR A 383 24.50 13.57 -12.99
C THR A 383 24.56 13.87 -14.50
N ILE A 384 23.42 14.05 -15.17
CA ILE A 384 23.29 14.29 -16.60
C ILE A 384 22.46 15.57 -16.80
N SER A 385 23.12 16.73 -16.89
CA SER A 385 22.46 18.03 -17.07
C SER A 385 21.65 18.09 -18.36
N PHE A 386 20.36 18.44 -18.27
CA PHE A 386 19.50 18.74 -19.42
C PHE A 386 19.57 20.25 -19.74
N THR A 387 20.38 20.67 -20.71
CA THR A 387 20.31 22.05 -21.22
C THR A 387 19.21 22.19 -22.27
N GLN A 388 18.42 23.25 -22.14
CA GLN A 388 17.42 23.68 -23.12
C GLN A 388 18.01 24.87 -23.87
N ASP A 389 18.55 24.64 -25.09
CA ASP A 389 19.07 25.75 -25.89
C ASP A 389 17.90 26.61 -26.40
N GLY A 390 18.04 27.93 -26.19
CA GLY A 390 17.06 28.93 -26.55
C GLY A 390 16.92 29.14 -28.05
N THR A 391 15.66 29.28 -28.48
CA THR A 391 15.17 30.06 -29.62
C THR A 391 16.07 30.13 -30.86
N GLY A 392 16.10 29.06 -31.65
CA GLY A 392 16.41 29.10 -33.08
C GLY A 392 15.11 28.98 -33.90
N SER A 393 14.80 29.97 -34.74
CA SER A 393 13.58 29.99 -35.54
C SER A 393 13.55 28.85 -36.56
N GLY A 394 12.54 27.98 -36.47
CA GLY A 394 12.10 27.10 -37.56
C GLY A 394 12.78 25.72 -37.59
N GLY A 395 12.06 24.72 -37.09
CA GLY A 395 12.31 23.28 -37.35
C GLY A 395 12.98 22.52 -36.21
N GLN A 396 12.17 21.73 -35.50
CA GLN A 396 12.52 20.66 -34.54
C GLN A 396 13.33 21.10 -33.30
N LEU A 397 12.66 21.10 -32.12
CA LEU A 397 13.30 21.27 -30.80
C LEU A 397 14.31 20.14 -30.56
N ASP A 398 15.59 20.39 -30.81
CA ASP A 398 16.67 19.44 -30.57
C ASP A 398 17.23 19.68 -29.17
N ARG A 399 16.73 18.93 -28.17
CA ARG A 399 17.18 19.01 -26.78
C ARG A 399 18.51 18.26 -26.66
N ARG A 400 19.63 18.93 -26.88
CA ARG A 400 20.97 18.29 -26.79
C ARG A 400 21.37 18.05 -25.34
N ILE A 401 21.72 16.81 -25.03
CA ILE A 401 22.47 16.50 -23.81
C ILE A 401 23.89 17.03 -24.01
N LEU A 402 24.33 18.00 -23.19
CA LEU A 402 25.75 18.31 -23.07
C LEU A 402 26.41 17.18 -22.27
N LEU A 403 26.76 16.11 -22.98
CA LEU A 403 27.59 15.07 -22.42
C LEU A 403 29.04 15.58 -22.47
N PRO A 404 29.76 15.75 -21.33
CA PRO A 404 31.19 15.93 -21.37
C PRO A 404 31.77 14.75 -22.18
N GLY A 405 32.68 15.02 -23.13
CA GLY A 405 33.12 14.12 -24.21
C GLY A 405 33.77 12.78 -23.83
N ALA A 406 33.19 12.03 -22.90
CA ALA A 406 33.64 10.75 -22.37
C ALA A 406 32.43 9.87 -22.01
N ILE A 407 31.60 9.51 -23.01
CA ILE A 407 30.48 8.54 -22.90
C ILE A 407 30.93 7.27 -22.15
N SER A 408 32.20 6.85 -22.30
CA SER A 408 32.76 5.64 -21.69
C SER A 408 33.13 5.79 -20.20
N GLN A 409 33.53 6.97 -19.72
CA GLN A 409 34.03 7.15 -18.34
C GLN A 409 32.89 7.41 -17.33
N THR A 410 31.83 8.10 -17.72
CA THR A 410 30.70 8.45 -16.83
C THR A 410 29.65 7.35 -16.72
N LEU A 411 29.57 6.47 -17.73
CA LEU A 411 28.50 5.47 -17.82
C LEU A 411 28.66 4.30 -16.84
N GLY A 412 29.90 3.86 -16.56
CA GLY A 412 30.16 2.78 -15.59
C GLY A 412 29.60 3.08 -14.19
N PRO A 413 29.95 4.23 -13.58
CA PRO A 413 29.40 4.66 -12.30
C PRO A 413 27.86 4.82 -12.30
N LEU A 414 27.27 5.29 -13.41
CA LEU A 414 25.82 5.41 -13.56
C LEU A 414 25.14 4.03 -13.57
N ILE A 415 25.67 3.07 -14.32
CA ILE A 415 25.15 1.70 -14.35
C ILE A 415 25.22 1.07 -12.96
N HIS A 416 26.36 1.22 -12.28
CA HIS A 416 26.54 0.70 -10.93
C HIS A 416 25.51 1.30 -9.96
N SER A 417 25.37 2.63 -9.97
CA SER A 417 24.43 3.35 -9.11
C SER A 417 22.98 2.95 -9.40
N SER A 418 22.61 2.80 -10.67
CA SER A 418 21.29 2.33 -11.08
C SER A 418 20.99 0.90 -10.62
N MET A 419 22.00 0.01 -10.71
CA MET A 419 21.88 -1.38 -10.24
C MET A 419 21.76 -1.45 -8.72
N GLU A 420 22.49 -0.62 -7.99
CA GLU A 420 22.40 -0.52 -6.53
C GLU A 420 21.01 -0.04 -6.08
N VAL A 421 20.47 0.99 -6.75
CA VAL A 421 19.10 1.47 -6.54
C VAL A 421 18.09 0.35 -6.83
N SER A 422 18.25 -0.38 -7.93
CA SER A 422 17.39 -1.51 -8.29
C SER A 422 17.42 -2.61 -7.22
N CYS A 423 18.59 -2.95 -6.70
CA CYS A 423 18.76 -3.92 -5.62
C CYS A 423 18.06 -3.47 -4.34
N ARG A 424 18.23 -2.21 -3.94
CA ARG A 424 17.60 -1.63 -2.75
C ARG A 424 16.08 -1.60 -2.87
N MET A 425 15.54 -1.19 -4.02
CA MET A 425 14.10 -1.22 -4.27
C MET A 425 13.51 -2.64 -4.30
N THR A 426 14.23 -3.60 -4.87
CA THR A 426 13.84 -5.02 -4.83
C THR A 426 13.78 -5.53 -3.40
N LYS A 427 14.78 -5.19 -2.59
CA LYS A 427 14.82 -5.53 -1.16
C LYS A 427 13.64 -4.92 -0.40
N LEU A 428 13.34 -3.64 -0.63
CA LEU A 428 12.18 -2.97 -0.02
C LEU A 428 10.85 -3.62 -0.38
N ALA A 429 10.67 -4.01 -1.66
CA ALA A 429 9.47 -4.73 -2.08
C ALA A 429 9.30 -6.06 -1.33
N ARG A 430 10.39 -6.79 -1.10
CA ARG A 430 10.39 -8.04 -0.31
C ARG A 430 10.18 -7.79 1.18
N GLU A 431 10.74 -6.72 1.75
CA GLU A 431 10.50 -6.33 3.15
C GLU A 431 9.03 -5.98 3.38
N LEU A 432 8.36 -5.33 2.41
CA LEU A 432 6.92 -5.05 2.46
C LEU A 432 6.08 -6.34 2.39
N ASP A 433 6.47 -7.30 1.54
CA ASP A 433 5.82 -8.62 1.51
C ASP A 433 6.03 -9.37 2.84
N PHE A 434 7.20 -9.24 3.45
CA PHE A 434 7.51 -9.83 4.75
C PHE A 434 6.72 -9.18 5.90
N LEU A 435 6.52 -7.85 5.85
CA LEU A 435 5.61 -7.14 6.75
C LEU A 435 4.18 -7.70 6.62
N LEU A 436 3.69 -7.88 5.38
CA LEU A 436 2.37 -8.46 5.13
C LEU A 436 2.23 -9.87 5.69
N ALA A 437 3.27 -10.68 5.55
CA ALA A 437 3.30 -12.05 6.05
C ALA A 437 3.36 -12.14 7.58
N SER A 438 3.89 -11.11 8.25
CA SER A 438 4.17 -11.15 9.70
C SER A 438 3.01 -10.63 10.55
N PHE A 439 2.12 -9.81 9.97
CA PHE A 439 1.00 -9.20 10.69
C PHE A 439 -0.34 -9.84 10.32
N MET A 440 -0.66 -10.96 10.98
CA MET A 440 -1.94 -11.66 10.82
C MET A 440 -3.15 -10.76 11.15
N GLY A 441 -4.22 -10.90 10.36
CA GLY A 441 -5.50 -10.21 10.63
C GLY A 441 -5.57 -8.75 10.14
N MET A 442 -4.64 -8.32 9.29
CA MET A 442 -4.80 -7.09 8.51
C MET A 442 -6.07 -7.16 7.66
N ASP A 443 -6.79 -6.04 7.59
CA ASP A 443 -7.96 -5.94 6.72
C ASP A 443 -7.54 -5.87 5.24
N ARG A 444 -8.47 -6.24 4.35
CA ARG A 444 -8.25 -6.28 2.91
C ARG A 444 -7.69 -4.97 2.34
N GLN A 445 -8.19 -3.83 2.80
CA GLN A 445 -7.76 -2.53 2.30
C GLN A 445 -6.31 -2.22 2.71
N SER A 446 -5.95 -2.50 3.97
CA SER A 446 -4.57 -2.39 4.45
C SER A 446 -3.61 -3.28 3.66
N VAL A 447 -3.99 -4.54 3.40
CA VAL A 447 -3.19 -5.45 2.57
C VAL A 447 -3.00 -4.87 1.17
N THR A 448 -4.06 -4.34 0.56
CA THR A 448 -3.98 -3.70 -0.76
C THR A 448 -3.05 -2.49 -0.75
N SER A 449 -3.14 -1.60 0.25
CA SER A 449 -2.27 -0.41 0.34
C SER A 449 -0.79 -0.77 0.45
N VAL A 450 -0.43 -1.72 1.32
CA VAL A 450 0.98 -2.17 1.45
C VAL A 450 1.44 -2.90 0.18
N SER A 451 0.57 -3.70 -0.44
CA SER A 451 0.87 -4.38 -1.71
C SER A 451 1.10 -3.40 -2.86
N ALA A 452 0.36 -2.29 -2.89
CA ALA A 452 0.55 -1.23 -3.87
C ALA A 452 1.93 -0.57 -3.71
N LEU A 453 2.38 -0.30 -2.47
CA LEU A 453 3.74 0.19 -2.22
C LEU A 453 4.81 -0.81 -2.68
N ALA A 454 4.60 -2.09 -2.43
CA ALA A 454 5.53 -3.13 -2.87
C ALA A 454 5.60 -3.21 -4.41
N LEU A 455 4.47 -3.04 -5.09
CA LEU A 455 4.42 -2.91 -6.56
C LEU A 455 5.16 -1.66 -7.03
N SER A 456 4.98 -0.50 -6.40
CA SER A 456 5.73 0.73 -6.72
C SER A 456 7.24 0.50 -6.61
N CYS A 457 7.71 -0.11 -5.52
CA CYS A 457 9.13 -0.45 -5.36
C CYS A 457 9.61 -1.41 -6.46
N SER A 458 8.80 -2.42 -6.80
CA SER A 458 9.15 -3.40 -7.85
C SER A 458 9.21 -2.77 -9.24
N LEU A 459 8.33 -1.80 -9.53
CA LEU A 459 8.36 -1.03 -10.76
C LEU A 459 9.63 -0.18 -10.84
N VAL A 460 10.00 0.55 -9.78
CA VAL A 460 11.25 1.33 -9.77
C VAL A 460 12.46 0.41 -9.89
N ALA A 461 12.46 -0.74 -9.21
CA ALA A 461 13.52 -1.72 -9.32
C ALA A 461 13.68 -2.21 -10.76
N PHE A 462 12.56 -2.55 -11.42
CA PHE A 462 12.54 -2.95 -12.82
C PHE A 462 13.05 -1.83 -13.73
N THR A 463 12.53 -0.62 -13.63
CA THR A 463 12.92 0.47 -14.54
C THR A 463 14.38 0.89 -14.38
N THR A 464 14.89 0.97 -13.15
CA THR A 464 16.30 1.29 -12.87
C THR A 464 17.25 0.14 -13.20
N GLY A 465 16.82 -1.12 -13.01
CA GLY A 465 17.62 -2.28 -13.41
C GLY A 465 17.75 -2.41 -14.92
N PHE A 466 16.67 -2.15 -15.66
CA PHE A 466 16.62 -2.28 -17.12
C PHE A 466 17.04 -1.03 -17.89
N ALA A 467 17.14 0.13 -17.22
CA ALA A 467 17.50 1.41 -17.83
C ALA A 467 18.74 1.31 -18.73
N PHE A 468 19.79 0.64 -18.27
CA PHE A 468 21.09 0.61 -18.96
C PHE A 468 21.46 -0.75 -19.56
N LEU A 469 20.48 -1.63 -19.78
CA LEU A 469 20.69 -2.99 -20.35
C LEU A 469 20.74 -3.01 -21.89
N VAL A 470 20.96 -1.84 -22.49
CA VAL A 470 20.94 -1.64 -23.95
C VAL A 470 22.20 -2.26 -24.58
N PRO A 471 22.07 -3.15 -25.57
CA PRO A 471 23.20 -3.87 -26.16
C PRO A 471 24.07 -2.96 -27.05
N ASN A 472 25.06 -2.32 -26.45
CA ASN A 472 26.39 -1.90 -26.98
C ASN A 472 27.13 -0.93 -26.03
N LEU A 473 26.49 -0.53 -24.93
CA LEU A 473 27.12 0.25 -23.85
C LEU A 473 28.05 -0.60 -22.95
N HIS A 474 28.01 -1.93 -23.10
CA HIS A 474 28.72 -2.92 -22.28
C HIS A 474 30.11 -3.31 -22.81
N SER A 475 30.63 -2.63 -23.83
CA SER A 475 31.90 -2.97 -24.49
C SER A 475 33.15 -2.42 -23.78
N SER A 476 33.01 -1.57 -22.76
CA SER A 476 34.16 -1.05 -22.02
C SER A 476 34.74 -2.10 -21.05
N GLU A 477 36.06 -2.26 -21.07
CA GLU A 477 36.81 -3.23 -20.24
C GLU A 477 36.53 -3.09 -18.73
N ASN A 478 36.08 -1.92 -18.28
CA ASN A 478 35.68 -1.69 -16.88
C ASN A 478 34.45 -2.50 -16.46
N TYR A 479 33.56 -2.86 -17.40
CA TYR A 479 32.43 -3.76 -17.11
C TYR A 479 32.88 -5.22 -16.96
N ARG A 480 34.00 -5.62 -17.59
CA ARG A 480 34.57 -6.98 -17.42
C ARG A 480 35.19 -7.18 -16.04
N ILE A 481 35.70 -6.13 -15.40
CA ILE A 481 36.23 -6.24 -14.03
C ILE A 481 35.09 -6.52 -13.04
N SER A 482 33.88 -5.97 -13.29
CA SER A 482 32.67 -6.31 -12.51
C SER A 482 32.07 -7.69 -12.83
N LYS A 483 32.34 -8.27 -14.02
CA LYS A 483 31.95 -9.65 -14.36
C LYS A 483 32.71 -10.73 -13.58
N SER A 484 33.79 -10.37 -12.87
CA SER A 484 34.55 -11.32 -12.04
C SER A 484 33.84 -11.69 -10.73
N HIS A 485 32.80 -10.95 -10.33
CA HIS A 485 31.98 -11.25 -9.16
C HIS A 485 30.50 -11.00 -9.47
N ASN A 486 29.75 -12.09 -9.61
CA ASN A 486 28.28 -12.16 -9.78
C ASN A 486 27.78 -12.00 -11.23
N SER A 487 27.15 -13.05 -11.74
CA SER A 487 26.40 -13.00 -13.00
C SER A 487 25.23 -12.00 -12.85
N VAL A 488 25.26 -10.93 -13.63
CA VAL A 488 24.24 -9.88 -13.71
C VAL A 488 22.93 -10.38 -14.37
N GLU A 489 23.03 -11.44 -15.18
CA GLU A 489 21.92 -12.08 -15.91
C GLU A 489 20.79 -12.63 -15.01
N PRO A 490 21.04 -13.34 -13.90
CA PRO A 490 19.98 -13.81 -13.00
C PRO A 490 19.25 -12.71 -12.22
N PHE A 491 19.85 -11.54 -12.00
CA PHE A 491 19.17 -10.46 -11.29
C PHE A 491 18.03 -9.87 -12.14
N HIS A 492 18.26 -9.66 -13.43
CA HIS A 492 17.24 -9.18 -14.36
C HIS A 492 16.06 -10.15 -14.52
N ALA A 493 16.35 -11.46 -14.53
CA ALA A 493 15.31 -12.48 -14.49
C ALA A 493 14.45 -12.38 -13.22
N LEU A 494 15.07 -12.15 -12.04
CA LEU A 494 14.35 -11.96 -10.78
C LEU A 494 13.46 -10.72 -10.80
N LEU A 495 13.90 -9.61 -11.39
CA LEU A 495 13.09 -8.39 -11.54
C LEU A 495 11.84 -8.64 -12.40
N ILE A 496 11.99 -9.39 -13.49
CA ILE A 496 10.86 -9.75 -14.36
C ILE A 496 9.90 -10.69 -13.63
N GLU A 497 10.42 -11.73 -12.97
CA GLU A 497 9.62 -12.69 -12.21
C GLU A 497 8.84 -12.00 -11.07
N ASP A 498 9.46 -11.02 -10.41
CA ASP A 498 8.84 -10.18 -9.39
C ASP A 498 7.60 -9.46 -9.94
N LEU A 499 7.78 -8.71 -11.03
CA LEU A 499 6.74 -7.90 -11.63
C LEU A 499 5.61 -8.76 -12.22
N VAL A 500 5.94 -9.88 -12.90
CA VAL A 500 4.95 -10.85 -13.40
C VAL A 500 4.13 -11.44 -12.25
N GLY A 501 4.79 -11.78 -11.13
CA GLY A 501 4.11 -12.28 -9.94
C GLY A 501 3.06 -11.32 -9.37
N ARG A 502 3.34 -10.00 -9.43
CA ARG A 502 2.46 -8.95 -8.90
C ARG A 502 1.33 -8.54 -9.86
N LEU A 503 1.60 -8.47 -11.18
CA LEU A 503 0.62 -8.00 -12.18
C LEU A 503 -0.50 -9.01 -12.51
N ARG A 504 -0.36 -10.28 -12.11
CA ARG A 504 -1.36 -11.36 -12.33
C ARG A 504 -1.81 -11.47 -13.81
N HIS A 505 -3.07 -11.84 -14.06
CA HIS A 505 -3.66 -12.09 -15.38
C HIS A 505 -4.40 -10.88 -15.98
N LYS A 506 -4.36 -9.69 -15.33
CA LYS A 506 -5.21 -8.56 -15.74
C LYS A 506 -4.78 -7.93 -17.07
N ASP A 507 -3.47 -7.89 -17.37
CA ASP A 507 -2.98 -7.48 -18.68
C ASP A 507 -2.19 -8.59 -19.40
N ARG A 508 -2.78 -9.07 -20.50
CA ARG A 508 -2.20 -10.12 -21.34
C ARG A 508 -1.00 -9.61 -22.14
N GLU A 509 -0.96 -8.34 -22.53
CA GLU A 509 0.08 -7.80 -23.39
C GLU A 509 1.34 -7.41 -22.60
N THR A 510 1.23 -6.70 -21.47
CA THR A 510 2.38 -6.42 -20.59
C THR A 510 3.03 -7.71 -20.11
N ARG A 511 2.23 -8.72 -19.74
CA ARG A 511 2.76 -10.03 -19.36
C ARG A 511 3.49 -10.70 -20.52
N LYS A 512 2.97 -10.60 -21.75
CA LYS A 512 3.63 -11.14 -22.94
C LYS A 512 4.96 -10.43 -23.19
N ASN A 513 5.01 -9.10 -23.06
CA ASN A 513 6.25 -8.32 -23.18
C ASN A 513 7.28 -8.76 -22.14
N LEU A 514 6.89 -8.88 -20.87
CA LEU A 514 7.76 -9.38 -19.79
C LEU A 514 8.28 -10.80 -20.06
N LEU A 515 7.43 -11.69 -20.55
CA LEU A 515 7.84 -13.06 -20.89
C LEU A 515 8.80 -13.10 -22.08
N VAL A 516 8.68 -12.18 -23.05
CA VAL A 516 9.65 -12.04 -24.15
C VAL A 516 10.98 -11.55 -23.61
N LEU A 517 10.99 -10.53 -22.73
CA LEU A 517 12.20 -10.06 -22.06
C LEU A 517 12.89 -11.18 -21.29
N LEU A 518 12.13 -12.03 -20.60
CA LEU A 518 12.68 -13.14 -19.81
C LEU A 518 13.41 -14.18 -20.67
N LYS A 519 12.93 -14.45 -21.89
CA LYS A 519 13.56 -15.42 -22.81
C LYS A 519 15.01 -15.05 -23.17
N SER A 520 15.34 -13.76 -23.15
CA SER A 520 16.68 -13.27 -23.44
C SER A 520 17.72 -13.67 -22.38
N PHE A 521 17.28 -14.08 -21.18
CA PHE A 521 18.16 -14.46 -20.05
C PHE A 521 18.33 -15.98 -19.88
N GLY A 522 18.12 -16.76 -20.95
CA GLY A 522 18.35 -18.20 -20.96
C GLY A 522 17.32 -19.03 -20.18
N ASN A 523 17.57 -20.33 -20.05
CA ASN A 523 16.64 -21.36 -19.56
C ASN A 523 16.41 -21.29 -18.04
N ASN A 524 16.05 -20.11 -17.51
CA ASN A 524 15.48 -20.01 -16.18
C ASN A 524 14.06 -20.59 -16.29
N LYS A 525 13.93 -21.90 -16.07
CA LYS A 525 12.64 -22.53 -15.80
C LYS A 525 12.16 -22.01 -14.45
N GLY A 526 11.77 -20.74 -14.41
CA GLY A 526 11.35 -20.02 -13.23
C GLY A 526 10.14 -20.75 -12.66
N CYS A 527 10.32 -21.36 -11.49
CA CYS A 527 9.19 -21.63 -10.63
C CYS A 527 8.67 -20.24 -10.25
N PHE A 528 7.58 -19.79 -10.87
CA PHE A 528 6.82 -18.65 -10.36
C PHE A 528 6.43 -19.03 -8.94
N LEU A 529 7.25 -18.67 -7.96
CA LEU A 529 6.96 -18.97 -6.58
C LEU A 529 5.62 -18.28 -6.30
N PRO A 530 4.64 -19.00 -5.73
CA PRO A 530 3.46 -18.37 -5.17
C PRO A 530 3.93 -17.46 -4.02
N ARG A 531 4.33 -16.24 -4.35
CA ARG A 531 4.67 -15.22 -3.34
C ARG A 531 3.43 -14.92 -2.55
N PHE A 532 3.55 -14.87 -1.21
CA PHE A 532 2.54 -14.49 -0.21
C PHE A 532 1.18 -14.13 -0.83
N GLN A 533 0.47 -15.15 -1.27
CA GLN A 533 -0.66 -15.00 -2.19
C GLN A 533 -1.91 -14.70 -1.36
N ASN A 534 -2.02 -13.46 -0.88
CA ASN A 534 -3.32 -12.97 -0.48
C ASN A 534 -4.18 -12.84 -1.76
N ARG A 535 -5.20 -13.71 -1.88
CA ARG A 535 -6.19 -13.82 -2.97
C ARG A 535 -7.05 -12.54 -3.18
N VAL A 536 -6.51 -11.38 -2.90
CA VAL A 536 -7.23 -10.12 -2.98
C VAL A 536 -7.20 -9.64 -4.43
N SER A 537 -8.36 -9.58 -5.06
CA SER A 537 -8.56 -8.85 -6.31
C SER A 537 -8.28 -7.36 -6.03
N TYR A 538 -7.29 -6.81 -6.73
CA TYR A 538 -6.91 -5.40 -6.68
C TYR A 538 -8.02 -4.56 -7.29
N ALA A 539 -8.84 -3.95 -6.45
CA ALA A 539 -9.75 -2.89 -6.84
C ALA A 539 -9.57 -1.76 -5.82
N SER A 540 -8.53 -0.96 -6.04
CA SER A 540 -8.31 0.33 -5.40
C SER A 540 -7.81 1.31 -6.45
N TYR A 541 -8.05 2.59 -6.23
CA TYR A 541 -7.67 3.63 -7.19
C TYR A 541 -6.17 3.61 -7.51
N GLU A 542 -5.32 3.44 -6.51
CA GLU A 542 -3.85 3.44 -6.70
C GLU A 542 -3.41 2.21 -7.48
N ALA A 543 -4.03 1.06 -7.24
CA ALA A 543 -3.68 -0.17 -7.93
C ALA A 543 -4.01 -0.09 -9.44
N ILE A 544 -5.07 0.61 -9.82
CA ILE A 544 -5.43 0.85 -11.23
C ILE A 544 -4.39 1.75 -11.90
N VAL A 545 -4.06 2.89 -11.28
CA VAL A 545 -3.05 3.82 -11.81
C VAL A 545 -1.67 3.17 -11.88
N LEU A 546 -1.27 2.44 -10.83
CA LEU A 546 0.00 1.70 -10.81
C LEU A 546 0.04 0.61 -11.89
N HIS A 547 -1.08 -0.06 -12.18
CA HIS A 547 -1.14 -1.04 -13.25
C HIS A 547 -0.86 -0.39 -14.60
N LYS A 548 -1.55 0.70 -14.93
CA LYS A 548 -1.34 1.47 -16.17
C LYS A 548 0.09 2.01 -16.28
N LEU A 549 0.65 2.48 -15.18
CA LEU A 549 2.04 2.91 -15.14
C LEU A 549 3.02 1.74 -15.38
N CYS A 550 2.72 0.54 -14.86
CA CYS A 550 3.48 -0.66 -15.19
C CYS A 550 3.37 -1.01 -16.68
N GLU A 551 2.16 -0.96 -17.26
CA GLU A 551 1.94 -1.21 -18.70
C GLU A 551 2.78 -0.25 -19.55
N TYR A 552 2.73 1.05 -19.22
CA TYR A 552 3.53 2.08 -19.86
C TYR A 552 5.03 1.80 -19.74
N SER A 553 5.56 1.66 -18.51
CA SER A 553 7.00 1.54 -18.30
C SER A 553 7.58 0.24 -18.88
N VAL A 554 6.85 -0.86 -18.80
CA VAL A 554 7.25 -2.14 -19.43
C VAL A 554 7.21 -2.03 -20.95
N GLY A 555 6.15 -1.45 -21.52
CA GLY A 555 6.03 -1.23 -22.96
C GLY A 555 7.17 -0.36 -23.51
N GLU A 556 7.52 0.70 -22.80
CA GLU A 556 8.63 1.60 -23.15
C GLU A 556 9.98 0.90 -23.08
N ILE A 557 10.28 0.14 -22.02
CA ILE A 557 11.52 -0.66 -21.93
C ILE A 557 11.60 -1.69 -23.06
N PHE A 558 10.48 -2.38 -23.32
CA PHE A 558 10.40 -3.35 -24.40
C PHE A 558 10.67 -2.71 -25.77
N ARG A 559 10.12 -1.52 -26.03
CA ARG A 559 10.38 -0.75 -27.25
C ARG A 559 11.85 -0.33 -27.36
N LEU A 560 12.41 0.27 -26.30
CA LEU A 560 13.80 0.72 -26.25
C LEU A 560 14.79 -0.42 -26.50
N GLN A 561 14.52 -1.62 -25.96
CA GLN A 561 15.35 -2.79 -26.22
C GLN A 561 15.26 -3.28 -27.66
N ASN A 562 14.07 -3.28 -28.26
CA ASN A 562 13.91 -3.66 -29.65
C ASN A 562 14.58 -2.66 -30.61
N ASP A 563 14.49 -1.37 -30.33
CA ASP A 563 15.15 -0.31 -31.12
C ASP A 563 16.67 -0.46 -31.04
N ALA A 564 17.21 -0.72 -29.84
CA ALA A 564 18.63 -0.97 -29.64
C ALA A 564 19.15 -2.21 -30.39
N ASN A 565 18.35 -3.27 -30.48
CA ASN A 565 18.71 -4.49 -31.21
C ASN A 565 18.69 -4.31 -32.74
N ARG A 566 17.97 -3.30 -33.26
CA ARG A 566 17.76 -3.08 -34.70
C ARG A 566 18.78 -2.11 -35.32
N VAL A 567 19.45 -1.28 -34.53
CA VAL A 567 20.34 -0.22 -35.01
C VAL A 567 21.80 -0.67 -34.88
N GLN A 568 22.57 -0.62 -35.98
CA GLN A 568 24.03 -0.57 -35.89
C GLN A 568 24.40 0.74 -35.19
N LEU A 569 24.79 0.66 -33.91
CA LEU A 569 24.89 1.85 -33.05
C LEU A 569 25.98 2.82 -33.54
N CYS A 570 25.54 3.96 -34.06
CA CYS A 570 26.31 5.20 -34.14
C CYS A 570 26.21 5.95 -32.80
N ASP A 571 27.19 6.77 -32.45
CA ASP A 571 27.25 7.51 -31.17
C ASP A 571 26.02 8.41 -30.93
N ASP A 572 25.45 8.98 -31.99
CA ASP A 572 24.23 9.80 -31.93
C ASP A 572 22.99 8.97 -31.55
N ALA A 573 22.90 7.74 -32.07
CA ALA A 573 21.79 6.83 -31.75
C ALA A 573 21.88 6.32 -30.29
N ALA A 574 23.10 6.07 -29.79
CA ALA A 574 23.32 5.68 -28.39
C ALA A 574 22.93 6.80 -27.42
N SER A 575 23.28 8.04 -27.75
CA SER A 575 22.94 9.23 -26.97
C SER A 575 21.43 9.47 -26.91
N GLN A 576 20.72 9.25 -28.03
CA GLN A 576 19.26 9.35 -28.07
C GLN A 576 18.56 8.26 -27.24
N ILE A 577 19.07 7.02 -27.28
CA ILE A 577 18.54 5.92 -26.45
C ILE A 577 18.74 6.25 -24.97
N LEU A 578 19.93 6.73 -24.59
CA LEU A 578 20.23 7.16 -23.22
C LEU A 578 19.29 8.28 -22.75
N TYR A 579 19.05 9.28 -23.60
CA TYR A 579 18.06 10.33 -23.30
C TYR A 579 16.67 9.75 -23.02
N ASN A 580 16.19 8.87 -23.89
CA ASN A 580 14.87 8.25 -23.76
C ASN A 580 14.76 7.41 -22.48
N VAL A 581 15.83 6.69 -22.10
CA VAL A 581 15.91 5.93 -20.84
C VAL A 581 15.79 6.86 -19.63
N LEU A 582 16.53 7.96 -19.60
CA LEU A 582 16.49 8.91 -18.48
C LEU A 582 15.14 9.60 -18.38
N GLN A 583 14.53 9.93 -19.51
CA GLN A 583 13.16 10.45 -19.56
C GLN A 583 12.16 9.43 -19.04
N LEU A 584 12.33 8.14 -19.34
CA LEU A 584 11.49 7.08 -18.79
C LEU A 584 11.64 6.99 -17.25
N LEU A 585 12.88 7.02 -16.73
CA LEU A 585 13.13 6.99 -15.29
C LEU A 585 12.52 8.19 -14.59
N LEU A 586 12.80 9.41 -15.08
CA LEU A 586 12.24 10.64 -14.54
C LEU A 586 10.71 10.63 -14.61
N GLY A 587 10.14 10.23 -15.75
CA GLY A 587 8.70 10.13 -15.95
C GLY A 587 8.04 9.11 -15.01
N THR A 588 8.67 7.95 -14.81
CA THR A 588 8.18 6.90 -13.90
C THR A 588 8.22 7.38 -12.45
N ILE A 589 9.34 7.95 -11.99
CA ILE A 589 9.48 8.45 -10.61
C ILE A 589 8.53 9.62 -10.36
N SER A 590 8.47 10.58 -11.29
CA SER A 590 7.58 11.74 -11.15
C SER A 590 6.14 11.27 -11.02
N ARG A 591 5.66 10.37 -11.89
CA ARG A 591 4.30 9.82 -11.80
C ARG A 591 4.05 9.03 -10.53
N LEU A 592 5.01 8.23 -10.08
CA LEU A 592 4.90 7.49 -8.81
C LEU A 592 4.76 8.41 -7.59
N MET A 593 5.55 9.48 -7.53
CA MET A 593 5.49 10.46 -6.43
C MET A 593 4.19 11.27 -6.41
N LEU A 594 3.48 11.29 -7.53
CA LEU A 594 2.20 11.97 -7.70
C LEU A 594 0.99 11.07 -7.35
N ILE A 595 1.20 9.76 -7.18
CA ILE A 595 0.17 8.85 -6.68
C ILE A 595 -0.03 9.14 -5.18
N PRO A 596 -1.26 9.42 -4.71
CA PRO A 596 -1.51 9.69 -3.31
C PRO A 596 -0.97 8.58 -2.41
N PHE A 597 -0.04 8.93 -1.53
CA PHE A 597 0.40 8.00 -0.51
C PHE A 597 -0.72 7.81 0.52
N ARG A 598 -1.15 6.57 0.73
CA ARG A 598 -2.25 6.24 1.65
C ARG A 598 -1.77 5.31 2.75
N THR A 599 -2.09 5.66 3.99
CA THR A 599 -1.71 4.83 5.14
C THR A 599 -2.68 3.66 5.30
N PRO A 600 -2.20 2.43 5.55
CA PRO A 600 -3.06 1.29 5.85
C PRO A 600 -3.95 1.56 7.06
N HIS A 601 -5.23 1.18 7.02
CA HIS A 601 -6.12 1.30 8.19
C HIS A 601 -5.60 0.56 9.42
N HIS A 602 -4.86 -0.53 9.22
CA HIS A 602 -4.21 -1.31 10.27
C HIS A 602 -3.24 -0.46 11.11
N PHE A 603 -2.60 0.56 10.52
CA PHE A 603 -1.68 1.47 11.21
C PHE A 603 -2.31 2.14 12.44
N PHE A 604 -3.63 2.42 12.40
CA PHE A 604 -4.35 3.20 13.42
C PHE A 604 -5.28 2.37 14.32
N ARG A 605 -5.27 1.04 14.23
CA ARG A 605 -6.34 0.20 14.77
C ARG A 605 -6.21 -0.04 16.28
N ALA A 606 -6.69 0.88 17.13
CA ALA A 606 -6.47 0.93 18.60
C ALA A 606 -6.58 -0.39 19.39
N HIS A 607 -7.52 -1.30 19.09
CA HIS A 607 -7.64 -2.61 19.78
C HIS A 607 -6.52 -3.60 19.39
N TYR A 608 -5.89 -3.37 18.25
CA TYR A 608 -4.73 -4.11 17.72
C TYR A 608 -3.43 -3.29 17.77
N THR A 609 -3.49 -1.95 17.93
CA THR A 609 -2.33 -1.07 18.15
C THR A 609 -1.58 -1.41 19.44
N PHE A 610 -2.22 -2.11 20.38
CA PHE A 610 -1.59 -2.64 21.59
C PHE A 610 -1.46 -4.17 21.59
N ARG A 611 -1.71 -4.85 20.46
CA ARG A 611 -1.42 -6.27 20.34
C ARG A 611 -0.20 -6.44 19.45
N PRO A 612 0.92 -6.95 19.98
CA PRO A 612 2.07 -7.28 19.15
C PRO A 612 1.65 -8.30 18.07
N ALA A 613 2.45 -8.37 17.00
CA ALA A 613 2.31 -9.44 16.02
C ALA A 613 2.25 -10.81 16.70
N VAL A 614 1.55 -11.76 16.07
CA VAL A 614 1.66 -13.16 16.48
C VAL A 614 3.13 -13.55 16.34
N SER A 615 3.71 -13.93 17.46
CA SER A 615 5.14 -14.16 17.56
C SER A 615 5.40 -15.55 18.11
N SER A 616 6.61 -16.04 17.90
CA SER A 616 7.04 -17.36 18.36
C SER A 616 8.22 -17.20 19.31
N GLU A 617 8.23 -18.02 20.35
CA GLU A 617 9.37 -18.18 21.25
C GLU A 617 9.84 -19.62 21.15
N LEU A 618 11.14 -19.84 20.95
CA LEU A 618 11.72 -21.16 20.77
C LEU A 618 12.74 -21.45 21.87
N PHE A 619 12.47 -22.50 22.63
CA PHE A 619 13.37 -23.02 23.65
C PHE A 619 14.10 -24.24 23.10
N MET A 620 15.42 -24.27 23.27
CA MET A 620 16.30 -25.33 22.78
C MET A 620 17.10 -25.92 23.95
N THR A 621 16.99 -27.23 24.14
CA THR A 621 17.74 -27.98 25.15
C THR A 621 18.46 -29.16 24.50
N ASN A 622 19.56 -29.61 25.09
CA ASN A 622 20.23 -30.85 24.68
C ASN A 622 19.44 -32.09 25.17
N GLU A 623 19.96 -33.29 24.91
CA GLU A 623 19.36 -34.56 25.38
C GLU A 623 19.26 -34.63 26.91
N ASP A 624 20.20 -34.00 27.62
CA ASP A 624 20.22 -33.95 29.09
C ASP A 624 19.27 -32.90 29.69
N GLY A 625 18.50 -32.18 28.85
CA GLY A 625 17.59 -31.12 29.28
C GLY A 625 18.27 -29.80 29.67
N GLN A 626 19.57 -29.66 29.42
CA GLN A 626 20.33 -28.44 29.67
C GLN A 626 20.17 -27.44 28.52
N ILE A 627 20.16 -26.14 28.87
CA ILE A 627 20.12 -25.05 27.91
C ILE A 627 21.44 -25.01 27.14
N ILE A 628 21.36 -24.90 25.82
CA ILE A 628 22.52 -25.00 24.93
C ILE A 628 23.35 -23.72 24.89
N ASP A 629 22.82 -22.60 25.37
CA ASP A 629 23.52 -21.32 25.32
C ASP A 629 24.86 -21.40 26.07
N ARG A 630 25.95 -21.17 25.32
CA ARG A 630 27.37 -21.29 25.71
C ARG A 630 27.87 -22.70 25.97
N SER A 631 27.15 -23.73 25.52
CA SER A 631 27.62 -25.12 25.55
C SER A 631 28.82 -25.33 24.61
N SER A 632 29.65 -26.32 24.94
CA SER A 632 30.84 -26.71 24.18
C SER A 632 30.63 -28.09 23.55
N ILE A 633 30.74 -28.17 22.23
CA ILE A 633 30.57 -29.38 21.43
C ILE A 633 31.90 -29.77 20.83
N VAL A 634 32.26 -31.05 20.92
CA VAL A 634 33.48 -31.58 20.32
C VAL A 634 33.32 -31.64 18.80
N SER A 635 34.33 -31.18 18.06
CA SER A 635 34.38 -31.29 16.60
C SER A 635 34.19 -32.74 16.15
N GLY A 636 33.39 -32.96 15.09
CA GLY A 636 33.04 -34.29 14.58
C GLY A 636 31.77 -34.92 15.16
N PHE A 637 31.08 -34.26 16.10
CA PHE A 637 29.80 -34.73 16.65
C PHE A 637 28.61 -33.92 16.12
N HIS A 638 27.45 -34.57 16.04
CA HIS A 638 26.17 -33.90 15.76
C HIS A 638 25.58 -33.28 17.04
N LEU A 639 24.74 -32.26 16.88
CA LEU A 639 24.03 -31.62 17.98
C LEU A 639 22.57 -32.07 18.00
N SER A 640 22.22 -32.90 18.99
CA SER A 640 20.85 -33.34 19.23
C SER A 640 20.10 -32.31 20.07
N LEU A 641 18.97 -31.83 19.54
CA LEU A 641 18.14 -30.77 20.10
C LEU A 641 16.74 -31.28 20.45
N SER A 642 16.32 -31.02 21.68
CA SER A 642 14.91 -31.00 22.08
C SER A 642 14.37 -29.58 22.00
N LEU A 643 13.27 -29.40 21.27
CA LEU A 643 12.73 -28.10 20.91
C LEU A 643 11.32 -27.93 21.48
N CYS A 644 11.08 -26.78 22.12
CA CYS A 644 9.75 -26.36 22.56
C CYS A 644 9.43 -24.99 21.97
N LEU A 645 8.40 -24.95 21.12
CA LEU A 645 7.90 -23.72 20.51
C LEU A 645 6.64 -23.25 21.25
N GLN A 646 6.59 -21.97 21.59
CA GLN A 646 5.43 -21.32 22.20
C GLN A 646 5.00 -20.12 21.38
N LEU A 647 3.74 -20.09 20.95
CA LEU A 647 3.15 -18.91 20.35
C LEU A 647 2.81 -17.85 21.41
N LYS A 648 3.03 -16.59 21.08
CA LYS A 648 2.63 -15.43 21.88
C LYS A 648 1.71 -14.53 21.08
N ASN A 649 0.91 -13.73 21.79
CA ASN A 649 -0.01 -12.74 21.21
C ASN A 649 -1.08 -13.33 20.27
N MET A 650 -1.37 -14.62 20.41
CA MET A 650 -2.42 -15.28 19.64
C MET A 650 -3.80 -14.69 19.95
N PRO A 651 -4.59 -14.28 18.94
CA PRO A 651 -5.96 -13.85 19.15
C PRO A 651 -6.79 -15.00 19.70
N ALA A 652 -7.65 -14.75 20.69
CA ALA A 652 -8.52 -15.76 21.31
C ALA A 652 -9.47 -16.47 20.31
N SER A 653 -9.70 -15.88 19.13
CA SER A 653 -10.52 -16.44 18.06
C SER A 653 -9.77 -17.40 17.12
N LEU A 654 -8.44 -17.44 17.16
CA LEU A 654 -7.57 -18.20 16.24
C LEU A 654 -6.94 -19.53 16.75
N PRO A 655 -6.97 -19.94 18.05
CA PRO A 655 -6.15 -21.09 18.49
C PRO A 655 -6.51 -22.41 17.79
N GLY A 656 -7.76 -22.56 17.32
CA GLY A 656 -8.22 -23.77 16.62
C GLY A 656 -7.85 -23.86 15.14
N GLN A 657 -7.27 -22.80 14.54
CA GLN A 657 -6.99 -22.75 13.09
C GLN A 657 -5.55 -23.12 12.73
N LEU A 658 -4.58 -22.90 13.62
CA LEU A 658 -3.17 -23.20 13.38
C LEU A 658 -2.80 -24.55 14.00
N LYS A 659 -2.78 -25.62 13.19
CA LYS A 659 -2.43 -26.97 13.66
C LYS A 659 -0.93 -27.27 13.61
N LYS A 660 -0.23 -26.68 12.62
CA LYS A 660 1.19 -26.96 12.36
C LYS A 660 1.97 -25.66 12.21
N VAL A 661 3.15 -25.62 12.83
CA VAL A 661 4.15 -24.57 12.66
C VAL A 661 5.42 -25.22 12.13
N TYR A 662 6.02 -24.58 11.13
CA TYR A 662 7.31 -24.99 10.57
C TYR A 662 8.38 -24.03 11.08
N CYS A 663 9.57 -24.54 11.32
CA CYS A 663 10.71 -23.78 11.79
C CYS A 663 11.94 -24.17 10.98
N ILE A 664 12.79 -23.19 10.72
CA ILE A 664 14.12 -23.37 10.14
C ILE A 664 15.15 -23.02 11.20
N LEU A 665 16.15 -23.88 11.36
CA LEU A 665 17.32 -23.68 12.20
C LEU A 665 18.54 -23.57 11.29
N MET A 666 19.39 -22.56 11.51
CA MET A 666 20.58 -22.34 10.69
C MET A 666 21.77 -21.95 11.56
N CYS A 667 22.87 -22.66 11.41
CA CYS A 667 24.12 -22.34 12.09
C CYS A 667 24.98 -21.42 11.22
N LYS A 668 25.37 -20.26 11.76
CA LYS A 668 26.33 -19.34 11.14
C LYS A 668 27.50 -19.08 12.11
N PRO A 669 28.75 -18.93 11.61
CA PRO A 669 29.87 -18.47 12.43
C PRO A 669 29.51 -17.15 13.12
N HIS A 670 29.84 -17.03 14.41
CA HIS A 670 29.62 -15.81 15.16
C HIS A 670 30.77 -14.84 14.91
N SER A 671 30.53 -13.78 14.13
CA SER A 671 31.50 -12.69 13.98
C SER A 671 31.49 -11.80 15.23
N HIS A 672 32.63 -11.69 15.91
CA HIS A 672 32.83 -10.65 16.93
C HIS A 672 32.83 -9.29 16.22
N ILE A 673 31.71 -8.57 16.25
CA ILE A 673 31.70 -7.15 15.87
C ILE A 673 32.42 -6.41 16.99
N THR A 674 33.69 -6.07 16.78
CA THR A 674 34.42 -5.10 17.60
C THR A 674 33.63 -3.80 17.60
N GLY A 675 33.17 -3.39 18.78
CA GLY A 675 32.51 -2.11 18.98
C GLY A 675 33.51 -0.97 18.85
N THR A 676 33.82 -0.58 17.62
CA THR A 676 34.59 0.63 17.35
C THR A 676 33.63 1.79 17.09
N GLY A 677 33.39 2.57 18.14
CA GLY A 677 33.49 4.04 18.11
C GLY A 677 32.56 4.91 17.27
N ASP A 678 31.63 4.41 16.45
CA ASP A 678 30.80 5.29 15.62
C ASP A 678 29.37 5.46 16.14
N SER A 679 28.99 6.73 16.25
CA SER A 679 27.73 7.34 16.73
C SER A 679 26.53 6.40 16.99
N THR A 680 25.97 6.54 18.19
CA THR A 680 24.98 5.66 18.83
C THR A 680 23.64 5.47 18.11
N GLY A 681 23.33 6.23 17.06
CA GLY A 681 22.10 6.09 16.25
C GLY A 681 22.26 5.20 15.01
N GLN A 682 23.20 5.52 14.11
CA GLN A 682 23.37 4.79 12.84
C GLN A 682 23.81 3.33 13.03
N ALA A 683 24.61 3.06 14.06
CA ALA A 683 25.04 1.70 14.38
C ALA A 683 23.89 0.81 14.87
N GLN A 684 22.85 1.38 15.48
CA GLN A 684 21.67 0.65 15.95
C GLN A 684 20.73 0.31 14.79
N PHE A 685 20.50 1.25 13.86
CA PHE A 685 19.73 1.02 12.63
C PHE A 685 20.37 -0.04 11.72
N ARG A 686 21.70 0.04 11.48
CA ARG A 686 22.40 -0.98 10.68
C ARG A 686 22.28 -2.38 11.30
N ARG A 687 22.37 -2.50 12.62
CA ARG A 687 22.14 -3.79 13.32
C ARG A 687 20.72 -4.30 13.14
N GLN A 688 19.72 -3.42 13.16
CA GLN A 688 18.32 -3.80 12.98
C GLN A 688 18.03 -4.24 11.54
N ASP A 689 18.60 -3.56 10.55
CA ASP A 689 18.50 -3.95 9.13
C ASP A 689 19.13 -5.31 8.86
N HIS A 690 20.31 -5.58 9.41
CA HIS A 690 20.94 -6.90 9.29
C HIS A 690 20.10 -8.01 9.94
N LYS A 691 19.43 -7.74 11.06
CA LYS A 691 18.50 -8.71 11.68
C LYS A 691 17.29 -8.99 10.77
N ILE A 692 16.71 -7.96 10.15
CA ILE A 692 15.58 -8.12 9.22
C ILE A 692 16.01 -8.93 7.99
N ASP A 693 17.20 -8.67 7.45
CA ASP A 693 17.74 -9.40 6.30
C ASP A 693 17.91 -10.89 6.59
N ASP A 694 18.48 -11.23 7.74
CA ASP A 694 18.62 -12.61 8.18
C ASP A 694 17.25 -13.30 8.35
N MET A 695 16.27 -12.61 8.94
CA MET A 695 14.91 -13.14 9.09
C MET A 695 14.23 -13.37 7.74
N MET A 696 14.40 -12.45 6.79
CA MET A 696 13.84 -12.60 5.45
C MET A 696 14.45 -13.77 4.68
N ASP A 697 15.77 -13.95 4.74
CA ASP A 697 16.46 -15.09 4.10
C ASP A 697 15.96 -16.43 4.67
N LEU A 698 15.88 -16.53 6.00
CA LEU A 698 15.34 -17.71 6.67
C LEU A 698 13.87 -17.96 6.31
N ASN A 699 13.05 -16.90 6.28
CA ASN A 699 11.64 -17.00 5.94
C ASN A 699 11.40 -17.43 4.48
N GLU A 700 12.22 -16.96 3.53
CA GLU A 700 12.14 -17.37 2.13
C GLU A 700 12.54 -18.85 1.96
N LYS A 701 13.61 -19.29 2.64
CA LYS A 701 14.01 -20.71 2.69
C LYS A 701 12.93 -21.58 3.31
N LEU A 702 12.29 -21.12 4.39
CA LEU A 702 11.20 -21.82 5.05
C LEU A 702 9.97 -21.91 4.14
N LEU A 703 9.58 -20.82 3.49
CA LEU A 703 8.45 -20.80 2.56
C LEU A 703 8.64 -21.83 1.45
N ARG A 704 9.82 -21.88 0.82
CA ARG A 704 10.17 -22.86 -0.24
C ARG A 704 10.00 -24.30 0.22
N HIS A 705 10.48 -24.60 1.42
CA HIS A 705 10.33 -25.91 2.04
C HIS A 705 8.84 -26.26 2.25
N VAL A 706 8.06 -25.33 2.82
CA VAL A 706 6.64 -25.54 3.12
C VAL A 706 5.80 -25.76 1.87
N ILE A 707 6.09 -25.07 0.76
CA ILE A 707 5.36 -25.25 -0.51
C ILE A 707 5.85 -26.43 -1.35
N GLY A 708 6.88 -27.17 -0.90
CA GLY A 708 7.45 -28.31 -1.61
C GLY A 708 8.19 -27.94 -2.90
N ALA A 709 8.67 -26.70 -3.02
CA ALA A 709 9.49 -26.29 -4.16
C ALA A 709 10.89 -26.90 -3.99
N VAL A 710 11.32 -27.73 -4.96
CA VAL A 710 12.66 -28.34 -4.95
C VAL A 710 13.71 -27.22 -4.90
N GLU A 711 14.68 -27.32 -3.99
CA GLU A 711 15.88 -26.47 -3.97
C GLU A 711 16.70 -26.68 -5.26
N ARG A 712 16.27 -26.06 -6.34
CA ARG A 712 17.04 -25.93 -7.58
C ARG A 712 17.41 -24.48 -7.78
N HIS A 713 18.09 -23.88 -6.81
CA HIS A 713 18.90 -22.70 -7.04
C HIS A 713 19.78 -22.37 -5.83
N ARG A 714 21.08 -22.70 -5.94
CA ARG A 714 22.18 -22.14 -5.13
C ARG A 714 22.48 -20.68 -5.52
N LEU A 715 21.45 -19.88 -5.77
CA LEU A 715 21.60 -18.57 -6.43
C LEU A 715 21.48 -17.38 -5.46
N HIS A 716 21.08 -17.62 -4.21
CA HIS A 716 20.92 -16.56 -3.20
C HIS A 716 22.01 -16.48 -2.14
N SER A 717 23.05 -17.32 -2.22
CA SER A 717 24.00 -17.42 -1.12
C SER A 717 25.47 -17.28 -1.56
N ARG A 718 25.75 -17.30 -2.87
CA ARG A 718 27.12 -17.24 -3.39
C ARG A 718 27.63 -15.82 -3.65
N GLY A 719 27.63 -15.00 -2.59
CA GLY A 719 28.31 -13.70 -2.54
C GLY A 719 29.44 -13.65 -1.51
N GLN A 720 29.60 -14.67 -0.66
CA GLN A 720 30.75 -14.77 0.25
C GLN A 720 31.41 -16.15 0.13
N PRO A 721 32.75 -16.22 0.14
CA PRO A 721 33.50 -17.48 0.16
C PRO A 721 33.27 -18.34 1.42
N HIS A 722 32.39 -17.91 2.34
CA HIS A 722 32.06 -18.58 3.61
C HIS A 722 30.82 -19.47 3.58
N ASP A 723 30.18 -19.63 2.43
CA ASP A 723 28.90 -20.33 2.32
C ASP A 723 29.00 -21.87 2.36
N SER A 724 30.22 -22.41 2.28
CA SER A 724 30.50 -23.85 2.37
C SER A 724 30.43 -24.43 3.79
N THR A 725 30.10 -23.62 4.81
CA THR A 725 30.07 -24.02 6.23
C THR A 725 28.72 -23.76 6.93
N MET A 726 27.63 -23.56 6.18
CA MET A 726 26.30 -23.31 6.79
C MET A 726 25.46 -24.59 6.87
N VAL A 727 25.00 -24.91 8.08
CA VAL A 727 24.15 -26.06 8.39
C VAL A 727 22.72 -25.56 8.56
N THR A 728 21.75 -26.18 7.87
CA THR A 728 20.34 -25.78 7.92
C THR A 728 19.46 -27.00 8.16
N GLU A 729 18.53 -26.90 9.09
CA GLU A 729 17.56 -27.96 9.40
C GLU A 729 16.14 -27.42 9.48
N TYR A 730 15.16 -28.26 9.11
CA TYR A 730 13.74 -27.92 9.09
C TYR A 730 12.98 -28.79 10.08
N VAL A 731 12.13 -28.15 10.89
CA VAL A 731 11.41 -28.80 11.97
C VAL A 731 9.93 -28.46 11.88
N CYS A 732 9.07 -29.44 12.14
CA CYS A 732 7.62 -29.23 12.24
C CYS A 732 7.15 -29.43 13.69
N PHE A 733 6.27 -28.55 14.15
CA PHE A 733 5.63 -28.59 15.47
C PHE A 733 4.13 -28.78 15.30
N GLU A 734 3.57 -29.77 15.98
CA GLU A 734 2.13 -29.90 16.17
C GLU A 734 1.72 -29.14 17.44
N LEU A 735 0.82 -28.18 17.29
CA LEU A 735 0.44 -27.29 18.39
C LEU A 735 -0.70 -27.89 19.22
N ASN A 736 -0.57 -27.77 20.54
CA ASN A 736 -1.66 -28.03 21.48
C ASN A 736 -2.64 -26.85 21.54
N GLN A 737 -3.72 -27.00 22.33
CA GLN A 737 -4.74 -25.94 22.50
C GLN A 737 -4.21 -24.63 23.10
N ARG A 738 -3.03 -24.66 23.74
CA ARG A 738 -2.36 -23.49 24.31
C ARG A 738 -1.37 -22.84 23.33
N GLY A 739 -1.27 -23.34 22.09
CA GLY A 739 -0.33 -22.85 21.09
C GLY A 739 1.13 -23.23 21.38
N GLN A 740 1.36 -24.34 22.09
CA GLN A 740 2.68 -24.89 22.36
C GLN A 740 2.89 -26.17 21.56
N GLY A 741 4.09 -26.39 21.03
CA GLY A 741 4.46 -27.61 20.32
C GLY A 741 5.86 -28.07 20.70
N PHE A 742 6.09 -29.38 20.61
CA PHE A 742 7.38 -30.02 20.89
C PHE A 742 7.88 -30.77 19.67
N SER A 743 9.18 -30.76 19.46
CA SER A 743 9.83 -31.50 18.38
C SER A 743 11.29 -31.79 18.75
N THR A 744 11.94 -32.65 17.97
CA THR A 744 13.36 -32.98 18.13
C THR A 744 14.08 -32.79 16.81
N CYS A 745 15.33 -32.35 16.84
CA CYS A 745 16.13 -32.08 15.65
C CYS A 745 17.57 -32.54 15.87
N LEU A 746 18.20 -33.08 14.82
CA LEU A 746 19.63 -33.40 14.82
C LEU A 746 20.33 -32.44 13.86
N LEU A 747 21.08 -31.47 14.40
CA LEU A 747 21.87 -30.53 13.59
C LEU A 747 23.23 -31.14 13.27
N ASP A 748 23.53 -31.28 11.97
CA ASP A 748 24.83 -31.76 11.52
C ASP A 748 25.92 -30.68 11.63
N VAL A 749 26.45 -30.52 12.84
CA VAL A 749 27.57 -29.58 13.13
C VAL A 749 28.95 -30.25 13.05
N ALA A 750 29.02 -31.51 12.62
CA ALA A 750 30.23 -32.31 12.71
C ALA A 750 31.37 -31.76 11.85
N SER A 751 31.04 -31.14 10.71
CA SER A 751 32.01 -30.54 9.78
C SER A 751 32.29 -29.06 10.05
N LEU A 752 31.74 -28.47 11.12
CA LEU A 752 32.00 -27.08 11.44
C LEU A 752 33.43 -26.91 12.00
N PRO A 753 34.20 -25.92 11.53
CA PRO A 753 35.52 -25.64 12.12
C PRO A 753 35.41 -25.19 13.58
N VAL A 754 36.50 -25.31 14.34
CA VAL A 754 36.57 -24.79 15.72
C VAL A 754 36.22 -23.30 15.74
N GLY A 755 35.33 -22.92 16.65
CA GLY A 755 34.85 -21.55 16.77
C GLY A 755 33.49 -21.43 17.45
N SER A 756 33.04 -20.19 17.61
CA SER A 756 31.73 -19.88 18.16
C SER A 756 30.70 -19.77 17.05
N TYR A 757 29.54 -20.41 17.24
CA TYR A 757 28.44 -20.43 16.30
C TYR A 757 27.16 -19.97 16.99
N ARG A 758 26.28 -19.32 16.23
CA ARG A 758 24.94 -19.00 16.68
C ARG A 758 23.94 -19.78 15.85
N ILE A 759 23.00 -20.43 16.53
CA ILE A 759 21.80 -20.98 15.88
C ILE A 759 20.85 -19.82 15.64
N LYS A 760 20.71 -19.40 14.38
CA LYS A 760 19.62 -18.51 13.96
C LYS A 760 18.40 -19.35 13.66
N TRP A 761 17.21 -18.82 13.93
CA TRP A 761 15.98 -19.54 13.69
C TRP A 761 14.88 -18.60 13.23
N HIS A 762 13.92 -19.15 12.48
CA HIS A 762 12.70 -18.47 12.09
C HIS A 762 11.55 -19.47 12.04
N SER A 763 10.31 -19.01 12.19
CA SER A 763 9.15 -19.90 12.08
C SER A 763 8.02 -19.28 11.27
N GLY A 764 7.15 -20.15 10.75
CA GLY A 764 6.03 -19.80 9.91
C GLY A 764 4.97 -20.88 9.93
N CYS A 765 3.76 -20.54 9.52
CA CYS A 765 2.63 -21.46 9.52
C CYS A 765 1.74 -21.28 8.28
N MET A 766 0.93 -22.29 8.01
CA MET A 766 -0.10 -22.24 6.97
C MET A 766 -1.46 -22.12 7.65
N ASP A 767 -2.27 -21.17 7.22
CA ASP A 767 -3.66 -21.09 7.66
C ASP A 767 -4.55 -22.13 6.95
N SER A 768 -5.80 -22.25 7.40
CA SER A 768 -6.78 -23.15 6.80
C SER A 768 -7.15 -22.79 5.35
N GLY A 769 -6.85 -21.57 4.92
CA GLY A 769 -7.06 -21.10 3.55
C GLY A 769 -5.88 -21.40 2.62
N GLY A 770 -4.80 -21.98 3.13
CA GLY A 770 -3.57 -22.25 2.39
C GLY A 770 -2.65 -21.04 2.23
N SER A 771 -2.85 -19.97 3.02
CA SER A 771 -1.93 -18.82 3.04
C SER A 771 -0.82 -19.06 4.04
N TYR A 772 0.41 -18.72 3.65
CA TYR A 772 1.57 -18.76 4.53
C TYR A 772 1.68 -17.47 5.37
N TRP A 773 2.03 -17.63 6.64
CA TRP A 773 2.28 -16.54 7.58
C TRP A 773 3.64 -16.72 8.26
N SER A 774 4.36 -15.62 8.39
CA SER A 774 5.62 -15.54 9.13
C SER A 774 5.34 -15.23 10.60
N LEU A 775 6.05 -15.90 11.51
CA LEU A 775 5.92 -15.68 12.94
C LEU A 775 7.21 -15.02 13.46
N LEU A 776 7.11 -13.78 13.92
CA LEU A 776 8.29 -13.04 14.38
C LEU A 776 8.92 -13.72 15.61
N PRO A 777 10.24 -13.94 15.64
CA PRO A 777 10.90 -14.53 16.80
C PRO A 777 10.96 -13.51 17.97
N VAL A 778 10.61 -13.96 19.17
CA VAL A 778 10.69 -13.15 20.40
C VAL A 778 12.08 -13.20 21.04
N ASN A 779 12.78 -14.32 20.88
CA ASN A 779 14.10 -14.55 21.43
C ASN A 779 15.12 -14.90 20.33
N ASP A 780 16.36 -14.43 20.50
CA ASP A 780 17.47 -14.85 19.66
C ASP A 780 17.83 -16.31 19.99
N GLY A 781 18.37 -17.06 19.03
CA GLY A 781 18.82 -18.43 19.29
C GLY A 781 20.16 -18.52 20.03
N PRO A 782 20.46 -19.69 20.62
CA PRO A 782 21.61 -19.91 21.50
C PRO A 782 22.94 -19.83 20.74
N LEU A 783 23.99 -19.46 21.48
CA LEU A 783 25.38 -19.59 21.05
C LEU A 783 25.94 -20.93 21.51
N PHE A 784 26.79 -21.57 20.71
CA PHE A 784 27.54 -22.75 21.12
C PHE A 784 28.96 -22.69 20.55
N ASN A 785 29.89 -23.41 21.17
CA ASN A 785 31.28 -23.44 20.77
C ASN A 785 31.66 -24.82 20.26
N VAL A 786 32.26 -24.89 19.07
CA VAL A 786 32.93 -26.10 18.58
C VAL A 786 34.38 -26.05 18.99
N HIS A 787 34.89 -27.10 19.64
CA HIS A 787 36.27 -27.19 20.10
C HIS A 787 36.93 -28.50 19.65
N ASP A 788 38.26 -28.50 19.53
CA ASP A 788 39.00 -29.71 19.18
C ASP A 788 39.04 -30.67 20.37
N GLY A 789 38.69 -31.94 20.10
CA GLY A 789 38.71 -33.01 21.12
C GLY A 789 40.11 -33.36 21.64
N THR A 790 41.17 -32.72 21.14
CA THR A 790 42.56 -32.92 21.56
C THR A 790 43.00 -32.05 22.73
N THR A 791 42.18 -31.09 23.19
CA THR A 791 42.49 -30.23 24.36
C THR A 791 41.60 -30.54 25.55
N VAL A 792 41.61 -31.79 26.02
CA VAL A 792 41.24 -32.10 27.41
C VAL A 792 42.34 -32.97 28.03
N ARG A 793 43.27 -32.31 28.72
CA ARG A 793 44.01 -32.87 29.86
C ARG A 793 44.10 -31.80 30.94
#